data_AF-A0A0M8RAB7-F1
#
_entry.id   AF-A0A0M8RAB7-F1
#
_cell.length_a   1.000
_cell.length_b   1.000
_cell.length_c   1.000
_cell.angle_alpha   90.00
_cell.angle_beta   90.00
_cell.angle_gamma   90.00
#
_symmetry.space_group_name_H-M   'P 1'
#
loop_
_entity.id
_entity.type
_entity.pdbx_description
1 polymer ?
#
loop_
_entity_poly.entity_id
_entity_poly.type
_entity_poly.pdbx_seq_one_letter_code
_entity_poly.pdbx_strand_id
1 'polypeptide(L)'
;MAEIIDYGQFAERLRHQQQRPRWDLLDAVQREWGYEDPGGEPVASRRDGENAGYGVDGSLPAPAALAEWWDSPVNSFAFRPRLYWTHTQWPPSIWVDEYGGSDADENLCEDSDGGDAEDDANLDPARADGLPKNNPLLPPDVVDRRICVFMSEYHYCNQWGYLAAEASRPDPRVLVSTSDGWQLQSRSLSEFFLQLALQRLPGTYGWTVQVRHADLEEAPAALDRLTASYRELGLLPWQELDCDALMYGGPDVLISHSRAPGSDFVLVIHGRTREALLQAVETLGIACTDKDIKPPSEIPEPLEDLDPFAFTEGDTDDRGRWQVESTGSAPAAVTAPAVLRAVPDRTATALDEEATLAAVGDSEGHVHLYESAAEAAAGPSAAVSRSLHRAPVTALACVRLNDVHRAVVSGDAHGVLRYWRTDCAPRPLPFDRRRTAVTALTAVGLATGPAMACAWADGLVRIWDLRSGAVARLPLGTGITDLTLENDGTLHVTGPSGPVPLRLDTQRLWPHRELMLRLKEVDWGALWCARGPAHAVPGLIGKVASDHQKTAMDAVHDLYRLLVSKSPGLTAAVPAVPFLTELMTDPDNQARPTLLLLIADIADCDCEENRAAVRAVLPALRHLHDDPLPSIRWAAAEMEKHCAPRPGEQ
;
A
#
# COMPACT_ATOMS: atom_id res chain seq x y z
N MET A 1 -14.44 -21.35 4.66
CA MET A 1 -15.41 -20.48 3.95
C MET A 1 -15.50 -19.19 4.74
N ALA A 2 -15.35 -18.04 4.10
CA ALA A 2 -15.48 -16.74 4.77
C ALA A 2 -16.91 -16.56 5.29
N GLU A 3 -17.06 -15.88 6.42
CA GLU A 3 -18.35 -15.50 6.97
C GLU A 3 -19.05 -14.50 6.04
N ILE A 4 -20.30 -14.83 5.65
CA ILE A 4 -21.16 -13.94 4.86
C ILE A 4 -21.61 -12.79 5.74
N ILE A 5 -21.40 -11.56 5.28
CA ILE A 5 -21.77 -10.35 6.01
C ILE A 5 -22.91 -9.65 5.27
N ASP A 6 -24.06 -9.55 5.94
CA ASP A 6 -25.23 -8.92 5.37
C ASP A 6 -25.25 -7.40 5.62
N TYR A 7 -24.85 -6.62 4.62
CA TYR A 7 -24.95 -5.16 4.66
C TYR A 7 -26.39 -4.65 4.55
N GLY A 8 -27.37 -5.51 4.22
CA GLY A 8 -28.79 -5.17 4.31
C GLY A 8 -29.25 -4.85 5.73
N GLN A 9 -28.48 -5.30 6.74
CA GLN A 9 -28.72 -5.01 8.16
C GLN A 9 -27.88 -3.81 8.68
N PHE A 10 -27.14 -3.12 7.80
CA PHE A 10 -26.21 -2.07 8.22
C PHE A 10 -26.91 -0.89 8.93
N ALA A 11 -28.10 -0.50 8.48
CA ALA A 11 -28.87 0.56 9.15
C ALA A 11 -29.24 0.21 10.60
N GLU A 12 -29.32 -1.07 10.95
CA GLU A 12 -29.48 -1.52 12.33
C GLU A 12 -28.14 -1.48 13.08
N ARG A 13 -27.04 -1.94 12.46
CA ARG A 13 -25.68 -1.81 13.01
C ARG A 13 -25.35 -0.35 13.37
N LEU A 14 -25.67 0.59 12.46
CA LEU A 14 -25.48 2.03 12.66
C LEU A 14 -26.29 2.58 13.85
N ARG A 15 -27.52 2.08 14.06
CA ARG A 15 -28.35 2.47 15.22
C ARG A 15 -27.78 1.91 16.54
N HIS A 16 -27.32 0.67 16.55
CA HIS A 16 -26.70 0.05 17.73
C HIS A 16 -25.33 0.63 18.07
N GLN A 17 -24.61 1.19 17.09
CA GLN A 17 -23.30 1.82 17.29
C GLN A 17 -23.36 2.96 18.33
N GLN A 18 -24.51 3.62 18.49
CA GLN A 18 -24.71 4.65 19.52
C GLN A 18 -24.57 4.13 20.97
N GLN A 19 -24.56 2.81 21.17
CA GLN A 19 -24.41 2.14 22.47
C GLN A 19 -23.02 1.50 22.65
N ARG A 20 -22.11 1.68 21.69
CA ARG A 20 -20.75 1.09 21.66
C ARG A 20 -19.68 2.19 21.59
N PRO A 21 -18.39 1.87 21.82
CA PRO A 21 -17.30 2.77 21.52
C PRO A 21 -17.38 3.31 20.08
N ARG A 22 -17.13 4.61 19.91
CA ARG A 22 -17.37 5.40 18.68
C ARG A 22 -16.85 4.75 17.40
N TRP A 23 -15.70 4.07 17.46
CA TRP A 23 -14.97 3.57 16.29
C TRP A 23 -15.19 2.09 15.98
N ASP A 24 -15.86 1.34 16.86
CA ASP A 24 -16.05 -0.12 16.71
C ASP A 24 -16.63 -0.52 15.35
N LEU A 25 -17.64 0.21 14.86
CA LEU A 25 -18.26 -0.09 13.57
C LEU A 25 -17.32 0.24 12.39
N LEU A 26 -16.57 1.34 12.46
CA LEU A 26 -15.56 1.67 11.44
C LEU A 26 -14.48 0.59 11.40
N ASP A 27 -13.94 0.21 12.56
CA ASP A 27 -12.92 -0.83 12.67
C ASP A 27 -13.42 -2.18 12.16
N ALA A 28 -14.67 -2.54 12.44
CA ALA A 28 -15.30 -3.72 11.88
C ALA A 28 -15.35 -3.63 10.35
N VAL A 29 -15.97 -2.58 9.79
CA VAL A 29 -16.13 -2.41 8.33
C VAL A 29 -14.80 -2.47 7.59
N GLN A 30 -13.75 -1.82 8.11
CA GLN A 30 -12.42 -1.88 7.52
C GLN A 30 -11.94 -3.35 7.40
N ARG A 31 -12.01 -4.13 8.48
CA ARG A 31 -11.63 -5.55 8.49
C ARG A 31 -12.53 -6.42 7.62
N GLU A 32 -13.83 -6.14 7.60
CA GLU A 32 -14.82 -6.87 6.79
C GLU A 32 -14.48 -6.79 5.30
N TRP A 33 -14.00 -5.62 4.84
CA TRP A 33 -13.50 -5.39 3.50
C TRP A 33 -12.05 -5.82 3.30
N GLY A 34 -11.39 -6.43 4.28
CA GLY A 34 -10.04 -6.97 4.12
C GLY A 34 -8.93 -5.95 4.33
N TYR A 35 -9.23 -4.73 4.82
CA TYR A 35 -8.20 -3.87 5.36
C TYR A 35 -7.62 -4.55 6.61
N GLU A 36 -6.37 -4.93 6.48
CA GLU A 36 -5.58 -5.55 7.53
C GLU A 36 -4.53 -4.52 7.96
N ASP A 37 -4.68 -4.05 9.21
CA ASP A 37 -3.81 -3.06 9.82
C ASP A 37 -2.33 -3.42 9.59
N PRO A 38 -1.56 -2.53 8.94
CA PRO A 38 -0.14 -2.76 8.77
C PRO A 38 0.58 -2.77 10.12
N GLY A 39 0.05 -2.18 11.20
CA GLY A 39 0.67 -1.95 12.52
C GLY A 39 1.86 -0.99 12.44
N GLY A 40 2.52 -0.70 13.57
CA GLY A 40 3.64 0.24 13.65
C GLY A 40 3.17 1.69 13.73
N GLU A 41 4.08 2.65 13.52
CA GLU A 41 3.72 4.07 13.42
C GLU A 41 2.99 4.35 12.09
N PRO A 42 2.10 5.35 12.00
CA PRO A 42 1.44 5.68 10.74
C PRO A 42 2.38 6.43 9.77
N VAL A 43 2.04 6.42 8.47
CA VAL A 43 2.79 7.15 7.42
C VAL A 43 2.43 8.64 7.43
N ALA A 44 1.19 8.96 7.77
CA ALA A 44 0.70 10.30 8.02
C ALA A 44 0.21 10.37 9.47
N SER A 45 0.55 11.46 10.15
CA SER A 45 0.03 11.77 11.47
C SER A 45 -0.55 13.18 11.47
N ARG A 46 -1.40 13.49 12.45
CA ARG A 46 -1.84 14.87 12.65
C ARG A 46 -0.70 15.85 12.93
N ARG A 47 0.52 15.40 13.27
CA ARG A 47 1.69 16.30 13.44
C ARG A 47 2.29 16.72 12.10
N ASP A 48 1.97 16.01 11.02
CA ASP A 48 2.41 16.29 9.66
C ASP A 48 1.43 17.20 8.90
N GLY A 49 0.43 17.76 9.59
CA GLY A 49 -0.62 18.56 8.97
C GLY A 49 -0.10 19.81 8.26
N GLU A 50 -0.59 20.01 7.04
CA GLU A 50 -0.17 21.08 6.10
C GLU A 50 -0.46 22.50 6.63
N ASN A 51 -1.32 22.66 7.64
CA ASN A 51 -1.86 23.95 8.10
C ASN A 51 -1.07 24.60 9.27
N ALA A 52 0.22 24.32 9.45
CA ALA A 52 0.98 24.77 10.62
C ALA A 52 1.18 26.29 10.77
N GLY A 53 0.55 27.14 9.95
CA GLY A 53 0.67 28.61 10.06
C GLY A 53 -0.41 29.47 9.41
N TYR A 54 -1.09 28.99 8.35
CA TYR A 54 -2.09 29.79 7.61
C TYR A 54 -3.52 29.25 7.82
N GLY A 55 -4.48 30.16 8.00
CA GLY A 55 -5.90 29.81 8.04
C GLY A 55 -6.38 29.09 9.30
N VAL A 56 -5.60 28.98 10.38
CA VAL A 56 -6.02 28.31 11.63
C VAL A 56 -6.44 29.34 12.69
N ASP A 57 -7.62 29.14 13.30
CA ASP A 57 -8.05 29.90 14.48
C ASP A 57 -7.72 29.12 15.76
N GLY A 58 -6.62 29.48 16.43
CA GLY A 58 -6.16 28.84 17.65
C GLY A 58 -7.09 28.99 18.87
N SER A 59 -8.15 29.79 18.77
CA SER A 59 -9.19 29.87 19.82
C SER A 59 -10.24 28.76 19.73
N LEU A 60 -10.35 28.09 18.57
CA LEU A 60 -11.29 27.00 18.36
C LEU A 60 -10.63 25.64 18.68
N PRO A 61 -11.27 24.79 19.52
CA PRO A 61 -10.76 23.45 19.76
C PRO A 61 -10.99 22.54 18.54
N ALA A 62 -10.09 21.58 18.32
CA ALA A 62 -10.36 20.46 17.42
C ALA A 62 -11.32 19.48 18.10
N PRO A 63 -12.38 19.00 17.42
CA PRO A 63 -13.30 18.00 17.96
C PRO A 63 -12.61 16.72 18.42
N ALA A 64 -13.08 16.14 19.52
CA ALA A 64 -12.51 14.91 20.08
C ALA A 64 -12.51 13.75 19.07
N ALA A 65 -13.58 13.60 18.29
CA ALA A 65 -13.68 12.57 17.25
C ALA A 65 -12.59 12.70 16.19
N LEU A 66 -12.24 13.92 15.75
CA LEU A 66 -11.17 14.10 14.76
C LEU A 66 -9.80 13.70 15.34
N ALA A 67 -9.53 14.07 16.59
CA ALA A 67 -8.29 13.71 17.28
C ALA A 67 -8.19 12.19 17.52
N GLU A 68 -9.26 11.57 18.01
CA GLU A 68 -9.32 10.12 18.24
C GLU A 68 -9.19 9.32 16.95
N TRP A 69 -9.78 9.78 15.84
CA TRP A 69 -9.61 9.14 14.55
C TRP A 69 -8.16 9.19 14.09
N TRP A 70 -7.50 10.34 14.19
CA TRP A 70 -6.07 10.48 13.88
C TRP A 70 -5.16 9.62 14.75
N ASP A 71 -5.45 9.56 16.05
CA ASP A 71 -4.70 8.76 17.01
C ASP A 71 -5.13 7.27 16.98
N SER A 72 -6.11 6.90 16.16
CA SER A 72 -6.59 5.51 16.08
C SER A 72 -5.49 4.64 15.50
N PRO A 73 -5.16 3.54 16.19
CA PRO A 73 -4.01 2.73 15.83
C PRO A 73 -4.34 1.82 14.62
N VAL A 74 -5.60 1.78 14.17
CA VAL A 74 -6.08 1.07 12.97
C VAL A 74 -6.62 2.03 11.90
N ASN A 75 -6.22 3.31 11.95
CA ASN A 75 -6.65 4.31 10.98
C ASN A 75 -6.07 4.01 9.59
N SER A 76 -6.86 3.42 8.71
CA SER A 76 -6.41 3.09 7.35
C SER A 76 -5.96 4.28 6.52
N PHE A 77 -6.48 5.47 6.77
CA PHE A 77 -5.98 6.68 6.14
C PHE A 77 -4.56 7.00 6.61
N ALA A 78 -4.32 7.02 7.92
CA ALA A 78 -3.01 7.36 8.49
C ALA A 78 -1.89 6.44 7.98
N PHE A 79 -2.19 5.17 7.73
CA PHE A 79 -1.21 4.23 7.16
C PHE A 79 -1.14 4.25 5.63
N ARG A 80 -2.25 4.48 4.94
CA ARG A 80 -2.32 4.50 3.47
C ARG A 80 -3.25 5.62 2.97
N PRO A 81 -2.80 6.89 2.99
CA PRO A 81 -3.63 8.02 2.55
C PRO A 81 -4.13 7.88 1.11
N ARG A 82 -3.33 7.24 0.25
CA ARG A 82 -3.65 6.98 -1.16
C ARG A 82 -4.88 6.10 -1.39
N LEU A 83 -5.36 5.35 -0.40
CA LEU A 83 -6.63 4.63 -0.52
C LEU A 83 -7.83 5.57 -0.64
N TYR A 84 -7.69 6.80 -0.13
CA TYR A 84 -8.81 7.69 0.08
C TYR A 84 -8.92 8.82 -0.94
N TRP A 85 -7.84 9.14 -1.66
CA TRP A 85 -7.78 10.25 -2.62
C TRP A 85 -8.28 11.57 -2.00
N THR A 86 -7.72 11.92 -0.85
CA THR A 86 -8.06 13.14 -0.10
C THR A 86 -6.80 13.71 0.54
N HIS A 87 -6.80 15.04 0.71
CA HIS A 87 -5.83 15.76 1.54
C HIS A 87 -6.45 16.02 2.91
N THR A 88 -5.74 15.71 3.98
CA THR A 88 -6.20 16.03 5.35
C THR A 88 -5.59 17.32 5.85
N GLN A 89 -6.41 18.08 6.55
CA GLN A 89 -6.06 19.39 7.09
C GLN A 89 -6.00 19.34 8.61
N TRP A 90 -4.79 19.52 9.16
CA TRP A 90 -4.58 19.62 10.60
C TRP A 90 -3.62 20.76 10.96
N PRO A 91 -3.94 21.60 11.96
CA PRO A 91 -5.27 21.76 12.55
C PRO A 91 -6.32 22.16 11.49
N PRO A 92 -7.62 21.92 11.73
CA PRO A 92 -8.66 22.35 10.79
C PRO A 92 -8.57 23.85 10.50
N SER A 93 -8.63 24.23 9.23
CA SER A 93 -8.50 25.62 8.78
C SER A 93 -9.88 26.28 8.63
N ILE A 94 -9.98 27.56 8.96
CA ILE A 94 -11.15 28.40 8.72
C ILE A 94 -11.15 29.03 7.32
N TRP A 95 -10.13 28.74 6.51
CA TRP A 95 -9.92 29.32 5.20
C TRP A 95 -10.42 28.37 4.11
N VAL A 96 -11.28 28.88 3.23
CA VAL A 96 -11.70 28.22 2.00
C VAL A 96 -10.78 28.78 0.93
N ASP A 97 -9.90 27.94 0.39
CA ASP A 97 -8.90 28.36 -0.59
C ASP A 97 -9.55 29.11 -1.77
N GLU A 98 -9.04 30.31 -2.05
CA GLU A 98 -9.50 31.20 -3.11
C GLU A 98 -8.77 30.94 -4.44
N TYR A 99 -7.92 29.90 -4.50
CA TYR A 99 -7.14 29.58 -5.70
C TYR A 99 -7.23 28.10 -6.10
N GLY A 100 -8.05 27.84 -7.12
CA GLY A 100 -7.63 26.89 -8.15
C GLY A 100 -6.46 27.52 -8.92
N GLY A 101 -5.24 27.35 -8.41
CA GLY A 101 -3.98 27.60 -9.13
C GLY A 101 -3.37 28.99 -8.98
N SER A 102 -2.45 29.15 -8.01
CA SER A 102 -1.13 29.80 -8.15
C SER A 102 -0.52 29.99 -6.76
N ASP A 103 0.78 29.70 -6.61
CA ASP A 103 1.63 29.84 -5.42
C ASP A 103 1.73 28.67 -4.41
N ALA A 104 1.84 27.44 -4.94
CA ALA A 104 2.87 26.52 -4.46
C ALA A 104 3.92 26.36 -5.58
N ASP A 105 4.98 27.18 -5.49
CA ASP A 105 6.09 27.33 -6.45
C ASP A 105 5.68 27.70 -7.89
N GLU A 106 5.52 29.00 -8.13
CA GLU A 106 5.75 29.61 -9.44
C GLU A 106 7.20 29.36 -9.89
N ASN A 107 7.40 28.26 -10.62
CA ASN A 107 8.22 28.28 -11.81
C ASN A 107 7.83 27.16 -12.77
N LEU A 108 7.45 27.60 -13.98
CA LEU A 108 7.24 26.88 -15.23
C LEU A 108 5.80 26.53 -15.56
N CYS A 109 5.16 27.43 -16.31
CA CYS A 109 4.51 27.12 -17.59
C CYS A 109 4.34 28.43 -18.38
N GLU A 110 5.32 28.77 -19.21
CA GLU A 110 5.09 29.59 -20.39
C GLU A 110 4.45 28.71 -21.48
N ASP A 111 3.55 29.34 -22.21
CA ASP A 111 3.07 29.02 -23.56
C ASP A 111 2.07 27.87 -23.77
N SER A 112 0.78 28.26 -23.73
CA SER A 112 -0.15 27.85 -24.77
C SER A 112 -0.78 29.08 -25.43
N ASP A 113 -0.58 29.18 -26.74
CA ASP A 113 -1.00 30.24 -27.64
C ASP A 113 -2.48 30.67 -27.53
N GLY A 114 -2.67 31.99 -27.44
CA GLY A 114 -3.63 32.79 -28.22
C GLY A 114 -5.06 32.27 -28.39
N GLY A 115 -5.91 32.53 -27.39
CA GLY A 115 -7.36 32.52 -27.52
C GLY A 115 -7.95 33.59 -26.61
N ASP A 116 -8.68 34.53 -27.20
CA ASP A 116 -9.17 35.79 -26.63
C ASP A 116 -9.69 35.69 -25.18
N ALA A 117 -9.07 36.48 -24.31
CA ALA A 117 -9.50 36.76 -22.95
C ALA A 117 -10.67 37.76 -22.96
N GLU A 118 -11.90 37.29 -23.13
CA GLU A 118 -13.10 38.01 -22.66
C GLU A 118 -14.15 36.99 -22.17
N ASP A 119 -14.80 37.35 -21.05
CA ASP A 119 -15.92 36.68 -20.38
C ASP A 119 -15.63 35.48 -19.45
N ASP A 120 -15.14 35.77 -18.25
CA ASP A 120 -15.51 34.98 -17.05
C ASP A 120 -15.84 35.88 -15.84
N ALA A 121 -16.61 36.93 -16.10
CA ALA A 121 -17.14 37.84 -15.09
C ALA A 121 -18.43 37.31 -14.43
N ASN A 122 -18.46 36.03 -14.04
CA ASN A 122 -19.56 35.43 -13.27
C ASN A 122 -19.02 34.59 -12.10
N LEU A 123 -18.23 35.22 -11.23
CA LEU A 123 -17.80 34.64 -9.96
C LEU A 123 -18.84 34.92 -8.87
N ASP A 124 -19.34 33.86 -8.22
CA ASP A 124 -20.28 33.96 -7.10
C ASP A 124 -19.51 34.24 -5.79
N PRO A 125 -19.68 35.41 -5.15
CA PRO A 125 -19.04 35.77 -3.88
C PRO A 125 -19.46 34.93 -2.66
N ALA A 126 -20.29 33.89 -2.83
CA ALA A 126 -20.83 33.08 -1.74
C ALA A 126 -19.84 32.08 -1.07
N ARG A 127 -18.65 31.81 -1.65
CA ARG A 127 -17.72 30.78 -1.13
C ARG A 127 -16.79 31.25 0.00
N ALA A 128 -16.51 32.55 0.13
CA ALA A 128 -15.52 33.10 1.06
C ALA A 128 -16.06 33.44 2.48
N ASP A 129 -17.38 33.56 2.67
CA ASP A 129 -17.99 34.16 3.88
C ASP A 129 -18.60 33.16 4.89
N GLY A 130 -18.31 31.85 4.76
CA GLY A 130 -18.96 30.81 5.56
C GLY A 130 -20.45 30.64 5.18
N LEU A 131 -21.29 30.10 6.08
CA LEU A 131 -22.70 29.86 5.76
C LEU A 131 -23.52 31.18 5.63
N PRO A 132 -24.36 31.33 4.58
CA PRO A 132 -25.26 32.49 4.43
C PRO A 132 -26.20 32.69 5.63
N LYS A 133 -26.60 33.95 5.91
CA LYS A 133 -27.54 34.31 7.02
C LYS A 133 -28.80 33.48 7.10
N ASN A 134 -29.33 33.03 5.97
CA ASN A 134 -30.60 32.33 5.87
C ASN A 134 -30.41 30.85 5.47
N ASN A 135 -29.25 30.25 5.75
CA ASN A 135 -29.02 28.85 5.41
C ASN A 135 -29.80 27.92 6.37
N PRO A 136 -30.58 26.94 5.85
CA PRO A 136 -31.38 26.02 6.68
C PRO A 136 -30.56 25.14 7.63
N LEU A 137 -29.24 25.05 7.44
CA LEU A 137 -28.33 24.30 8.29
C LEU A 137 -27.91 25.08 9.56
N LEU A 138 -28.14 26.40 9.59
CA LEU A 138 -27.87 27.26 10.75
C LEU A 138 -29.07 27.36 11.68
N PRO A 139 -28.90 27.11 13.00
CA PRO A 139 -29.86 27.57 14.00
C PRO A 139 -30.02 29.10 13.95
N PRO A 140 -31.21 29.65 14.30
CA PRO A 140 -31.51 31.08 14.16
C PRO A 140 -30.59 32.04 14.94
N ASP A 141 -29.91 31.51 15.97
CA ASP A 141 -29.09 32.22 16.95
C ASP A 141 -27.57 32.06 16.75
N VAL A 142 -27.14 31.33 15.71
CA VAL A 142 -25.70 31.12 15.44
C VAL A 142 -25.05 32.36 14.84
N VAL A 143 -24.13 32.93 15.61
CA VAL A 143 -23.35 34.14 15.26
C VAL A 143 -22.10 33.77 14.45
N ASP A 144 -21.39 32.69 14.82
CA ASP A 144 -20.19 32.23 14.12
C ASP A 144 -20.54 31.18 13.06
N ARG A 145 -20.24 31.49 11.81
CA ARG A 145 -20.69 30.74 10.62
C ARG A 145 -19.55 30.25 9.76
N ARG A 146 -18.33 30.46 10.24
CA ARG A 146 -17.12 29.96 9.63
C ARG A 146 -17.16 28.44 9.63
N ILE A 147 -16.54 27.86 8.63
CA ILE A 147 -16.37 26.41 8.51
C ILE A 147 -14.92 26.10 8.81
N CYS A 148 -14.70 25.14 9.72
CA CYS A 148 -13.40 24.54 9.96
C CYS A 148 -13.25 23.33 9.05
N VAL A 149 -12.53 23.50 7.94
CA VAL A 149 -12.21 22.45 6.96
C VAL A 149 -11.14 21.54 7.56
N PHE A 150 -11.39 20.23 7.51
CA PHE A 150 -10.46 19.22 8.04
C PHE A 150 -10.02 18.21 6.96
N MET A 151 -10.65 18.24 5.78
CA MET A 151 -10.30 17.36 4.68
C MET A 151 -10.77 17.94 3.35
N SER A 152 -10.02 17.69 2.28
CA SER A 152 -10.34 18.08 0.91
C SER A 152 -10.19 16.88 -0.01
N GLU A 153 -10.97 16.86 -1.09
CA GLU A 153 -10.77 15.93 -2.20
C GLU A 153 -9.38 16.16 -2.84
N TYR A 154 -8.81 15.14 -3.48
CA TYR A 154 -7.43 15.17 -4.00
C TYR A 154 -7.15 16.33 -4.96
N HIS A 155 -8.11 16.72 -5.80
CA HIS A 155 -8.02 17.89 -6.66
C HIS A 155 -8.74 19.12 -6.07
N TYR A 156 -9.07 19.09 -4.78
CA TYR A 156 -9.74 20.17 -4.05
C TYR A 156 -11.12 20.55 -4.62
N CYS A 157 -11.76 19.66 -5.38
CA CYS A 157 -13.09 19.88 -5.94
C CYS A 157 -14.18 19.94 -4.86
N ASN A 158 -13.98 19.25 -3.74
CA ASN A 158 -14.83 19.28 -2.57
C ASN A 158 -13.99 19.47 -1.31
N GLN A 159 -14.54 20.19 -0.35
CA GLN A 159 -13.97 20.37 0.98
C GLN A 159 -14.99 19.91 2.01
N TRP A 160 -14.52 19.20 3.03
CA TRP A 160 -15.31 18.75 4.16
C TRP A 160 -14.89 19.48 5.44
N GLY A 161 -15.87 20.01 6.14
CA GLY A 161 -15.65 20.81 7.34
C GLY A 161 -16.78 20.70 8.34
N TYR A 162 -16.55 21.23 9.55
CA TYR A 162 -17.58 21.40 10.57
C TYR A 162 -17.77 22.88 10.89
N LEU A 163 -18.94 23.25 11.42
CA LEU A 163 -19.18 24.65 11.82
C LEU A 163 -18.27 25.06 12.98
N ALA A 164 -17.68 26.25 12.91
CA ALA A 164 -16.89 26.82 14.01
C ALA A 164 -17.69 26.89 15.32
N ALA A 165 -18.99 27.21 15.24
CA ALA A 165 -19.90 27.18 16.39
C ALA A 165 -20.10 25.77 16.99
N GLU A 166 -19.82 24.72 16.23
CA GLU A 166 -19.89 23.32 16.68
C GLU A 166 -18.52 22.75 17.07
N ALA A 167 -17.42 23.52 16.97
CA ALA A 167 -16.05 23.05 17.22
C ALA A 167 -15.84 22.45 18.62
N SER A 168 -16.58 22.94 19.63
CA SER A 168 -16.53 22.42 21.01
C SER A 168 -17.32 21.12 21.21
N ARG A 169 -18.12 20.69 20.23
CA ARG A 169 -18.80 19.40 20.30
C ARG A 169 -17.77 18.29 20.11
N PRO A 170 -17.89 17.15 20.84
CA PRO A 170 -16.96 16.04 20.68
C PRO A 170 -17.05 15.41 19.28
N ASP A 171 -18.22 15.47 18.64
CA ASP A 171 -18.50 14.81 17.35
C ASP A 171 -19.52 15.64 16.54
N PRO A 172 -19.10 16.81 16.00
CA PRO A 172 -19.98 17.73 15.27
C PRO A 172 -20.43 17.18 13.92
N ARG A 173 -21.46 17.80 13.34
CA ARG A 173 -21.92 17.47 11.98
C ARG A 173 -20.88 17.87 10.94
N VAL A 174 -20.84 17.13 9.84
CA VAL A 174 -19.95 17.40 8.70
C VAL A 174 -20.73 18.00 7.56
N LEU A 175 -20.17 19.08 7.01
CA LEU A 175 -20.63 19.78 5.83
C LEU A 175 -19.64 19.57 4.69
N VAL A 176 -20.13 19.69 3.46
CA VAL A 176 -19.36 19.55 2.22
C VAL A 176 -19.59 20.76 1.33
N SER A 177 -18.55 21.26 0.67
CA SER A 177 -18.69 22.31 -0.35
C SER A 177 -19.13 21.71 -1.69
N THR A 178 -20.15 22.31 -2.29
CA THR A 178 -20.61 22.01 -3.66
C THR A 178 -20.69 23.31 -4.48
N SER A 179 -21.07 23.24 -5.75
CA SER A 179 -21.39 24.44 -6.56
C SER A 179 -22.56 25.25 -5.98
N ASP A 180 -23.53 24.58 -5.36
CA ASP A 180 -24.67 25.21 -4.67
C ASP A 180 -24.35 25.71 -3.24
N GLY A 181 -23.08 25.64 -2.84
CA GLY A 181 -22.59 26.02 -1.52
C GLY A 181 -22.47 24.84 -0.54
N TRP A 182 -22.43 25.15 0.76
CA TRP A 182 -22.21 24.13 1.79
C TRP A 182 -23.49 23.35 2.11
N GLN A 183 -23.39 22.01 2.08
CA GLN A 183 -24.49 21.08 2.33
C GLN A 183 -24.16 20.11 3.47
N LEU A 184 -25.19 19.47 4.06
CA LEU A 184 -25.00 18.46 5.09
C LEU A 184 -24.48 17.15 4.48
N GLN A 185 -23.27 16.74 4.84
CA GLN A 185 -22.67 15.47 4.40
C GLN A 185 -22.98 14.33 5.38
N SER A 186 -22.75 14.56 6.68
CA SER A 186 -22.92 13.51 7.69
C SER A 186 -23.39 14.09 9.01
N ARG A 187 -24.10 13.27 9.79
CA ARG A 187 -24.67 13.68 11.09
C ARG A 187 -23.62 13.85 12.19
N SER A 188 -22.40 13.35 11.96
CA SER A 188 -21.26 13.43 12.87
C SER A 188 -19.95 13.20 12.09
N LEU A 189 -18.79 13.51 12.68
CA LEU A 189 -17.47 13.17 12.13
C LEU A 189 -17.26 11.65 12.12
N SER A 190 -17.72 10.95 13.15
CA SER A 190 -17.61 9.50 13.20
C SER A 190 -18.40 8.80 12.08
N GLU A 191 -19.63 9.27 11.81
CA GLU A 191 -20.42 8.80 10.66
C GLU A 191 -19.76 9.16 9.32
N PHE A 192 -19.13 10.33 9.22
CA PHE A 192 -18.38 10.74 8.03
C PHE A 192 -17.22 9.80 7.70
N PHE A 193 -16.35 9.50 8.67
CA PHE A 193 -15.21 8.61 8.43
C PHE A 193 -15.64 7.16 8.16
N LEU A 194 -16.73 6.70 8.78
CA LEU A 194 -17.36 5.43 8.44
C LEU A 194 -17.84 5.40 6.99
N GLN A 195 -18.54 6.46 6.56
CA GLN A 195 -19.04 6.59 5.20
C GLN A 195 -17.88 6.69 4.20
N LEU A 196 -16.86 7.49 4.48
CA LEU A 196 -15.66 7.62 3.65
C LEU A 196 -14.97 6.26 3.44
N ALA A 197 -14.83 5.44 4.49
CA ALA A 197 -14.30 4.08 4.37
C ALA A 197 -15.16 3.20 3.45
N LEU A 198 -16.48 3.27 3.56
CA LEU A 198 -17.41 2.56 2.67
C LEU A 198 -17.35 3.04 1.21
N GLN A 199 -16.98 4.31 0.96
CA GLN A 199 -16.80 4.83 -0.39
C GLN A 199 -15.48 4.41 -1.04
N ARG A 200 -14.43 4.19 -0.25
CA ARG A 200 -13.05 4.07 -0.76
C ARG A 200 -12.46 2.67 -0.67
N LEU A 201 -12.70 1.94 0.43
CA LEU A 201 -12.11 0.62 0.65
C LEU A 201 -12.67 -0.47 -0.28
N PRO A 202 -13.99 -0.53 -0.57
CA PRO A 202 -14.54 -1.59 -1.41
C PRO A 202 -13.98 -1.64 -2.83
N GLY A 203 -13.65 -0.49 -3.42
CA GLY A 203 -13.01 -0.43 -4.75
C GLY A 203 -11.57 -0.97 -4.77
N THR A 204 -10.90 -0.98 -3.62
CA THR A 204 -9.53 -1.50 -3.48
C THR A 204 -9.52 -2.98 -3.16
N TYR A 205 -10.35 -3.40 -2.20
CA TYR A 205 -10.29 -4.74 -1.63
C TYR A 205 -11.42 -5.68 -2.11
N GLY A 206 -12.41 -5.14 -2.82
CA GLY A 206 -13.56 -5.86 -3.35
C GLY A 206 -13.52 -6.04 -4.86
N TRP A 207 -14.33 -6.98 -5.33
CA TRP A 207 -14.66 -7.11 -6.75
C TRP A 207 -15.62 -6.00 -7.14
N THR A 208 -15.37 -5.32 -8.26
CA THR A 208 -16.13 -4.13 -8.63
C THR A 208 -16.68 -4.21 -10.06
N VAL A 209 -17.93 -3.81 -10.24
CA VAL A 209 -18.55 -3.50 -11.55
C VAL A 209 -19.03 -2.06 -11.53
N GLN A 210 -18.73 -1.34 -12.60
CA GLN A 210 -19.17 0.05 -12.80
C GLN A 210 -20.18 0.08 -13.95
N VAL A 211 -21.32 0.70 -13.71
CA VAL A 211 -22.47 0.70 -14.62
C VAL A 211 -22.73 2.14 -15.05
N ARG A 212 -22.65 2.39 -16.36
CA ARG A 212 -22.86 3.71 -16.97
C ARG A 212 -24.32 3.90 -17.34
N HIS A 213 -24.67 5.12 -17.73
CA HIS A 213 -26.01 5.45 -18.22
C HIS A 213 -26.47 4.54 -19.38
N ALA A 214 -25.60 4.29 -20.36
CA ALA A 214 -25.92 3.41 -21.49
C ALA A 214 -26.26 1.97 -21.06
N ASP A 215 -25.59 1.46 -20.04
CA ASP A 215 -25.83 0.09 -19.53
C ASP A 215 -27.21 0.02 -18.83
N LEU A 216 -27.69 1.11 -18.22
CA LEU A 216 -29.03 1.22 -17.64
C LEU A 216 -30.14 1.43 -18.68
N GLU A 217 -29.84 2.04 -19.82
CA GLU A 217 -30.80 2.14 -20.93
C GLU A 217 -31.18 0.76 -21.47
N GLU A 218 -30.23 -0.18 -21.45
CA GLU A 218 -30.45 -1.59 -21.80
C GLU A 218 -31.14 -2.39 -20.67
N ALA A 219 -31.06 -1.90 -19.42
CA ALA A 219 -31.64 -2.51 -18.23
C ALA A 219 -32.55 -1.52 -17.45
N PRO A 220 -33.65 -1.01 -18.03
CA PRO A 220 -34.42 0.09 -17.45
C PRO A 220 -35.09 -0.23 -16.11
N ALA A 221 -35.26 -1.52 -15.79
CA ALA A 221 -35.82 -1.98 -14.52
C ALA A 221 -34.78 -2.15 -13.40
N ALA A 222 -33.50 -1.90 -13.65
CA ALA A 222 -32.43 -2.17 -12.69
C ALA A 222 -32.56 -1.33 -11.40
N LEU A 223 -32.96 -0.06 -11.50
CA LEU A 223 -33.16 0.80 -10.33
C LEU A 223 -34.40 0.39 -9.50
N ASP A 224 -35.46 -0.09 -10.15
CA ASP A 224 -36.62 -0.66 -9.46
C ASP A 224 -36.23 -1.95 -8.71
N ARG A 225 -35.42 -2.80 -9.34
CA ARG A 225 -34.91 -4.03 -8.70
C ARG A 225 -33.94 -3.73 -7.57
N LEU A 226 -33.11 -2.68 -7.69
CA LEU A 226 -32.21 -2.21 -6.64
C LEU A 226 -33.00 -1.90 -5.37
N THR A 227 -34.00 -1.02 -5.48
CA THR A 227 -34.82 -0.59 -4.34
C THR A 227 -35.71 -1.71 -3.79
N ALA A 228 -36.12 -2.68 -4.63
CA ALA A 228 -36.88 -3.85 -4.20
C ALA A 228 -36.03 -4.90 -3.46
N SER A 229 -34.76 -5.07 -3.84
CA SER A 229 -33.93 -6.21 -3.42
C SER A 229 -32.88 -5.85 -2.36
N TYR A 230 -32.46 -4.59 -2.30
CA TYR A 230 -31.41 -4.13 -1.39
C TYR A 230 -31.93 -3.06 -0.43
N ARG A 231 -31.27 -2.91 0.72
CA ARG A 231 -31.65 -1.93 1.75
C ARG A 231 -30.64 -0.81 1.83
N GLU A 232 -31.13 0.42 1.94
CA GLU A 232 -30.27 1.58 2.20
C GLU A 232 -29.52 1.41 3.53
N LEU A 233 -28.28 1.86 3.57
CA LEU A 233 -27.43 1.75 4.76
C LEU A 233 -27.88 2.68 5.92
N GLY A 234 -28.78 3.63 5.67
CA GLY A 234 -29.23 4.63 6.67
C GLY A 234 -28.30 5.84 6.85
N LEU A 235 -27.20 5.89 6.08
CA LEU A 235 -26.32 7.06 5.97
C LEU A 235 -26.98 8.16 5.12
N LEU A 236 -26.57 9.41 5.30
CA LEU A 236 -26.95 10.48 4.38
C LEU A 236 -26.30 10.27 3.00
N PRO A 237 -26.86 10.81 1.90
CA PRO A 237 -26.22 10.70 0.59
C PRO A 237 -24.78 11.24 0.60
N TRP A 238 -23.87 10.49 -0.01
CA TRP A 238 -22.49 10.96 -0.22
C TRP A 238 -22.48 12.07 -1.25
N GLN A 239 -21.82 13.19 -0.97
CA GLN A 239 -21.74 14.35 -1.85
C GLN A 239 -20.30 14.51 -2.34
N GLU A 240 -20.10 14.44 -3.64
CA GLU A 240 -18.78 14.56 -4.27
C GLU A 240 -18.95 14.92 -5.75
N LEU A 241 -18.13 15.85 -6.25
CA LEU A 241 -18.17 16.33 -7.65
C LEU A 241 -19.57 16.76 -8.11
N ASP A 242 -20.28 17.51 -7.25
CA ASP A 242 -21.67 17.94 -7.45
C ASP A 242 -22.66 16.80 -7.72
N CYS A 243 -22.28 15.58 -7.33
CA CYS A 243 -23.11 14.40 -7.42
C CYS A 243 -23.47 13.92 -6.02
N ASP A 244 -24.73 13.53 -5.84
CA ASP A 244 -25.15 12.82 -4.64
C ASP A 244 -25.37 11.33 -4.91
N ALA A 245 -24.95 10.49 -3.96
CA ALA A 245 -25.01 9.05 -4.08
C ALA A 245 -25.60 8.38 -2.85
N LEU A 246 -26.60 7.52 -3.07
CA LEU A 246 -27.16 6.62 -2.05
C LEU A 246 -26.40 5.30 -2.04
N MET A 247 -26.28 4.67 -0.88
CA MET A 247 -25.64 3.36 -0.75
C MET A 247 -26.62 2.32 -0.21
N TYR A 248 -26.64 1.17 -0.87
CA TYR A 248 -27.47 0.00 -0.57
C TYR A 248 -26.58 -1.18 -0.17
N GLY A 249 -27.08 -2.03 0.71
CA GLY A 249 -26.39 -3.21 1.20
C GLY A 249 -27.19 -4.49 1.00
N GLY A 250 -26.46 -5.60 0.85
CA GLY A 250 -26.97 -6.97 0.87
C GLY A 250 -25.90 -7.97 1.32
N PRO A 251 -26.13 -9.28 1.17
CA PRO A 251 -25.15 -10.31 1.51
C PRO A 251 -23.84 -10.12 0.72
N ASP A 252 -22.77 -9.76 1.43
CA ASP A 252 -21.43 -9.49 0.90
C ASP A 252 -21.34 -8.42 -0.18
N VAL A 253 -22.34 -7.54 -0.30
CA VAL A 253 -22.45 -6.55 -1.38
C VAL A 253 -22.79 -5.16 -0.86
N LEU A 254 -22.13 -4.16 -1.46
CA LEU A 254 -22.49 -2.75 -1.40
C LEU A 254 -22.74 -2.21 -2.80
N ILE A 255 -23.78 -1.39 -2.96
CA ILE A 255 -24.14 -0.76 -4.23
C ILE A 255 -24.28 0.74 -4.01
N SER A 256 -23.44 1.53 -4.66
CA SER A 256 -23.60 2.98 -4.76
C SER A 256 -24.50 3.32 -5.95
N HIS A 257 -25.42 4.25 -5.76
CA HIS A 257 -26.29 4.79 -6.80
C HIS A 257 -26.15 6.32 -6.84
N SER A 258 -25.44 6.81 -7.84
CA SER A 258 -25.37 8.25 -8.16
C SER A 258 -26.67 8.70 -8.81
N ARG A 259 -27.24 9.80 -8.31
CA ARG A 259 -28.50 10.34 -8.84
C ARG A 259 -28.29 11.56 -9.73
N ALA A 260 -27.04 12.01 -9.88
CA ALA A 260 -26.71 13.16 -10.71
C ALA A 260 -26.57 12.76 -12.19
N PRO A 261 -27.14 13.54 -13.13
CA PRO A 261 -27.03 13.25 -14.56
C PRO A 261 -25.60 13.28 -15.13
N GLY A 262 -24.68 13.96 -14.43
CA GLY A 262 -23.28 14.14 -14.85
C GLY A 262 -22.31 13.08 -14.32
N SER A 263 -22.77 12.08 -13.57
CA SER A 263 -21.86 11.08 -13.02
C SER A 263 -21.38 10.08 -14.07
N ASP A 264 -20.07 9.80 -14.07
CA ASP A 264 -19.46 8.81 -14.96
C ASP A 264 -20.09 7.41 -14.83
N PHE A 265 -20.53 7.06 -13.61
CA PHE A 265 -21.16 5.79 -13.29
C PHE A 265 -22.42 6.00 -12.45
N VAL A 266 -23.54 5.45 -12.92
CA VAL A 266 -24.83 5.54 -12.22
C VAL A 266 -24.87 4.54 -11.07
N LEU A 267 -24.39 3.31 -11.30
CA LEU A 267 -24.22 2.31 -10.25
C LEU A 267 -22.76 1.88 -10.15
N VAL A 268 -22.29 1.73 -8.91
CA VAL A 268 -21.04 1.03 -8.63
C VAL A 268 -21.34 -0.09 -7.65
N ILE A 269 -21.07 -1.32 -8.07
CA ILE A 269 -21.39 -2.54 -7.31
C ILE A 269 -20.07 -3.11 -6.82
N HIS A 270 -19.95 -3.29 -5.51
CA HIS A 270 -18.82 -3.93 -4.86
C HIS A 270 -19.26 -5.24 -4.20
N GLY A 271 -18.56 -6.33 -4.48
CA GLY A 271 -18.71 -7.60 -3.79
C GLY A 271 -17.45 -7.95 -3.00
N ARG A 272 -17.60 -8.41 -1.75
CA ARG A 272 -16.49 -8.99 -0.98
C ARG A 272 -15.96 -10.27 -1.63
N THR A 273 -16.84 -10.97 -2.36
CA THR A 273 -16.52 -12.13 -3.20
C THR A 273 -16.98 -11.88 -4.63
N ARG A 274 -16.39 -12.59 -5.58
CA ARG A 274 -16.79 -12.51 -6.99
C ARG A 274 -18.21 -13.03 -7.17
N GLU A 275 -18.57 -14.06 -6.41
CA GLU A 275 -19.88 -14.69 -6.42
C GLU A 275 -20.97 -13.73 -5.97
N ALA A 276 -20.75 -13.00 -4.87
CA ALA A 276 -21.71 -12.02 -4.36
C ALA A 276 -21.92 -10.85 -5.35
N LEU A 277 -20.83 -10.37 -5.96
CA LEU A 277 -20.89 -9.37 -7.03
C LEU A 277 -21.77 -9.85 -8.21
N LEU A 278 -21.51 -11.06 -8.71
CA LEU A 278 -22.26 -11.63 -9.84
C LEU A 278 -23.73 -11.83 -9.51
N GLN A 279 -24.04 -12.30 -8.30
CA GLN A 279 -25.42 -12.43 -7.83
C GLN A 279 -26.14 -11.07 -7.81
N ALA A 280 -25.44 -9.99 -7.44
CA ALA A 280 -26.04 -8.66 -7.46
C ALA A 280 -26.29 -8.14 -8.88
N VAL A 281 -25.34 -8.32 -9.78
CA VAL A 281 -25.49 -8.00 -11.21
C VAL A 281 -26.68 -8.75 -11.82
N GLU A 282 -26.81 -10.05 -11.54
CA GLU A 282 -27.94 -10.87 -12.00
C GLU A 282 -29.27 -10.37 -11.43
N THR A 283 -29.32 -10.07 -10.13
CA THR A 283 -30.51 -9.54 -9.45
C THR A 283 -30.99 -8.23 -10.08
N LEU A 284 -30.05 -7.33 -10.41
CA LEU A 284 -30.36 -6.07 -11.08
C LEU A 284 -30.67 -6.25 -12.57
N GLY A 285 -30.32 -7.39 -13.17
CA GLY A 285 -30.51 -7.65 -14.60
C GLY A 285 -29.57 -6.87 -15.49
N ILE A 286 -28.37 -6.58 -15.00
CA ILE A 286 -27.36 -5.80 -15.72
C ILE A 286 -26.51 -6.78 -16.54
N ALA A 287 -26.30 -6.48 -17.82
CA ALA A 287 -25.39 -7.26 -18.65
C ALA A 287 -23.96 -7.05 -18.17
N CYS A 288 -23.23 -8.14 -17.92
CA CYS A 288 -21.85 -8.07 -17.43
C CYS A 288 -21.04 -9.22 -18.03
N THR A 289 -19.85 -8.90 -18.50
CA THR A 289 -18.84 -9.86 -18.95
C THR A 289 -17.64 -9.85 -18.00
N ASP A 290 -16.74 -10.83 -18.14
CA ASP A 290 -15.51 -10.89 -17.31
C ASP A 290 -14.61 -9.64 -17.46
N LYS A 291 -14.70 -8.92 -18.58
CA LYS A 291 -13.93 -7.70 -18.81
C LYS A 291 -14.45 -6.50 -18.02
N ASP A 292 -15.72 -6.52 -17.65
CA ASP A 292 -16.38 -5.45 -16.89
C ASP A 292 -16.13 -5.59 -15.39
N ILE A 293 -15.67 -6.78 -14.96
CA ILE A 293 -15.39 -7.12 -13.57
C ILE A 293 -13.95 -6.74 -13.23
N LYS A 294 -13.79 -5.73 -12.38
CA LYS A 294 -12.49 -5.35 -11.81
C LYS A 294 -12.22 -6.19 -10.55
N PRO A 295 -11.14 -6.99 -10.50
CA PRO A 295 -10.74 -7.66 -9.27
C PRO A 295 -10.21 -6.65 -8.24
N PRO A 296 -10.11 -7.03 -6.95
CA PRO A 296 -9.43 -6.23 -5.94
C PRO A 296 -8.00 -5.88 -6.40
N SER A 297 -7.58 -4.63 -6.17
CA SER A 297 -6.24 -4.13 -6.49
C SER A 297 -5.22 -4.49 -5.41
N GLU A 298 -5.66 -4.58 -4.15
CA GLU A 298 -4.86 -5.10 -3.04
C GLU A 298 -5.38 -6.48 -2.62
N ILE A 299 -4.91 -7.53 -3.30
CA ILE A 299 -5.09 -8.91 -2.84
C ILE A 299 -3.89 -9.22 -1.94
N PRO A 300 -4.07 -9.54 -0.65
CA PRO A 300 -2.97 -10.08 0.14
C PRO A 300 -2.46 -11.34 -0.57
N GLU A 301 -1.13 -11.50 -0.67
CA GLU A 301 -0.58 -12.63 -1.42
C GLU A 301 -1.24 -13.95 -0.99
N PRO A 302 -1.69 -14.78 -1.96
CA PRO A 302 -2.31 -16.06 -1.63
C PRO A 302 -1.33 -16.91 -0.83
N LEU A 303 -1.87 -17.68 0.11
CA LEU A 303 -1.11 -18.68 0.84
C LEU A 303 -0.65 -19.76 -0.14
N GLU A 304 0.56 -20.27 0.07
CA GLU A 304 1.03 -21.40 -0.71
C GLU A 304 0.26 -22.67 -0.29
N ASP A 305 -0.09 -23.51 -1.27
CA ASP A 305 -0.68 -24.84 -1.03
C ASP A 305 0.43 -25.88 -1.15
N LEU A 306 1.27 -25.98 -0.12
CA LEU A 306 2.45 -26.86 -0.11
C LEU A 306 2.21 -28.08 0.78
N ASP A 307 2.74 -29.22 0.30
CA ASP A 307 2.86 -30.41 1.12
C ASP A 307 3.73 -30.17 2.37
N PRO A 308 3.61 -31.01 3.41
CA PRO A 308 4.50 -30.98 4.56
C PRO A 308 5.96 -31.07 4.14
N PHE A 309 6.81 -30.33 4.85
CA PHE A 309 8.26 -30.33 4.68
C PHE A 309 8.81 -31.76 4.67
N ALA A 310 9.39 -32.16 3.53
CA ALA A 310 9.96 -33.48 3.32
C ALA A 310 11.05 -33.40 2.23
N PHE A 311 12.31 -33.41 2.66
CA PHE A 311 13.46 -33.41 1.75
C PHE A 311 14.35 -34.63 1.96
N THR A 312 14.98 -35.05 0.88
CA THR A 312 16.02 -36.08 0.82
C THR A 312 17.35 -35.51 0.36
N GLU A 313 18.44 -36.22 0.66
CA GLU A 313 19.78 -35.83 0.24
C GLU A 313 19.87 -35.58 -1.27
N GLY A 314 20.49 -34.47 -1.64
CA GLY A 314 20.67 -34.08 -3.04
C GLY A 314 19.49 -33.32 -3.66
N ASP A 315 18.35 -33.22 -2.96
CA ASP A 315 17.22 -32.40 -3.43
C ASP A 315 17.68 -30.95 -3.63
N THR A 316 17.14 -30.32 -4.67
CA THR A 316 17.46 -28.96 -5.09
C THR A 316 16.25 -28.39 -5.83
N ASP A 317 16.17 -27.06 -5.97
CA ASP A 317 15.19 -26.46 -6.88
C ASP A 317 15.67 -26.49 -8.34
N ASP A 318 14.75 -26.18 -9.25
CA ASP A 318 14.99 -26.12 -10.69
C ASP A 318 16.10 -25.13 -11.09
N ARG A 319 16.33 -24.11 -10.26
CA ARG A 319 17.35 -23.06 -10.43
C ARG A 319 18.68 -23.39 -9.75
N GLY A 320 18.75 -24.49 -9.00
CA GLY A 320 19.94 -24.87 -8.23
C GLY A 320 20.38 -23.81 -7.23
N ARG A 321 19.44 -23.09 -6.61
CA ARG A 321 19.68 -22.05 -5.59
C ARG A 321 20.06 -22.63 -4.24
N TRP A 322 19.65 -23.86 -3.99
CA TRP A 322 19.98 -24.60 -2.76
C TRP A 322 20.10 -26.09 -3.05
N GLN A 323 20.87 -26.82 -2.25
CA GLN A 323 20.95 -28.28 -2.32
C GLN A 323 20.98 -28.89 -0.91
N VAL A 324 20.29 -30.00 -0.70
CA VAL A 324 20.34 -30.76 0.56
C VAL A 324 21.67 -31.48 0.70
N GLU A 325 22.36 -31.28 1.82
CA GLU A 325 23.61 -31.97 2.14
C GLU A 325 23.41 -33.22 3.03
N SER A 326 24.30 -34.20 2.89
CA SER A 326 24.13 -35.55 3.45
C SER A 326 24.10 -35.63 4.98
N THR A 327 24.73 -34.69 5.69
CA THR A 327 24.66 -34.57 7.16
C THR A 327 25.48 -33.35 7.59
N GLY A 328 24.79 -32.30 8.04
CA GLY A 328 25.32 -31.36 9.01
C GLY A 328 24.60 -31.64 10.32
N SER A 329 25.33 -31.83 11.42
CA SER A 329 24.67 -31.67 12.73
C SER A 329 24.06 -30.27 12.71
N ALA A 330 22.78 -30.13 13.08
CA ALA A 330 22.27 -28.81 13.36
C ALA A 330 23.23 -28.11 14.33
N PRO A 331 23.56 -26.84 14.10
CA PRO A 331 24.37 -26.09 15.03
C PRO A 331 23.75 -26.20 16.41
N ALA A 332 24.58 -26.31 17.44
CA ALA A 332 24.07 -26.30 18.81
C ALA A 332 23.28 -24.99 18.98
N ALA A 333 21.97 -25.10 19.23
CA ALA A 333 21.11 -23.95 19.40
C ALA A 333 21.79 -22.95 20.35
N VAL A 334 22.07 -21.74 19.85
CA VAL A 334 22.70 -20.70 20.65
C VAL A 334 21.79 -20.50 21.84
N THR A 335 22.27 -20.95 23.00
CA THR A 335 21.42 -21.06 24.16
C THR A 335 21.18 -19.64 24.64
N ALA A 336 19.96 -19.11 24.42
CA ALA A 336 19.58 -17.79 24.89
C ALA A 336 20.05 -17.63 26.35
N PRO A 337 20.85 -16.60 26.68
CA PRO A 337 21.48 -16.50 27.98
C PRO A 337 20.40 -16.57 29.06
N ALA A 338 20.70 -17.20 30.20
CA ALA A 338 19.72 -17.50 31.25
C ALA A 338 18.86 -16.29 31.66
N VAL A 339 19.41 -15.10 31.47
CA VAL A 339 18.76 -13.82 31.69
C VAL A 339 17.57 -13.51 30.78
N LEU A 340 17.66 -13.82 29.48
CA LEU A 340 16.54 -13.62 28.56
C LEU A 340 15.38 -14.56 28.91
N ARG A 341 15.64 -15.62 29.71
CA ARG A 341 14.62 -16.56 30.20
C ARG A 341 13.87 -16.06 31.42
N ALA A 342 14.34 -14.99 32.08
CA ALA A 342 13.71 -14.43 33.27
C ALA A 342 12.70 -13.32 32.96
N VAL A 343 12.56 -12.90 31.70
CA VAL A 343 11.59 -11.87 31.28
C VAL A 343 10.16 -12.45 31.30
N PRO A 344 9.19 -11.81 32.00
CA PRO A 344 7.79 -12.23 32.01
C PRO A 344 7.16 -12.21 30.60
N ASP A 345 6.16 -13.06 30.36
CA ASP A 345 5.33 -13.09 29.14
C ASP A 345 6.08 -13.21 27.80
N ARG A 346 7.32 -13.69 27.87
CA ARG A 346 8.21 -13.89 26.73
C ARG A 346 7.74 -15.01 25.81
N THR A 347 7.73 -14.70 24.52
CA THR A 347 7.35 -15.63 23.45
C THR A 347 8.50 -15.94 22.49
N ALA A 348 9.46 -15.02 22.30
CA ALA A 348 10.63 -15.20 21.43
C ALA A 348 11.88 -14.50 21.98
N THR A 349 13.07 -14.96 21.56
CA THR A 349 14.36 -14.35 21.90
C THR A 349 15.36 -14.42 20.77
N ALA A 350 16.23 -13.41 20.66
CA ALA A 350 17.36 -13.43 19.75
C ALA A 350 18.61 -12.79 20.36
N LEU A 351 19.76 -13.20 19.84
CA LEU A 351 21.06 -12.58 20.04
C LEU A 351 21.68 -12.30 18.67
N ASP A 352 22.51 -11.26 18.56
CA ASP A 352 23.43 -11.14 17.43
C ASP A 352 24.64 -12.09 17.61
N GLU A 353 25.43 -12.27 16.56
CA GLU A 353 26.53 -13.24 16.49
C GLU A 353 27.58 -13.07 17.60
N GLU A 354 27.79 -11.83 18.05
CA GLU A 354 28.76 -11.49 19.08
C GLU A 354 28.14 -11.35 20.49
N ALA A 355 26.83 -11.61 20.63
CA ALA A 355 26.04 -11.40 21.84
C ALA A 355 26.15 -9.97 22.42
N THR A 356 26.33 -8.98 21.54
CA THR A 356 26.34 -7.54 21.83
C THR A 356 24.97 -6.88 21.71
N LEU A 357 23.97 -7.60 21.21
CA LEU A 357 22.58 -7.17 21.17
C LEU A 357 21.69 -8.35 21.53
N ALA A 358 20.74 -8.13 22.43
CA ALA A 358 19.72 -9.10 22.75
C ALA A 358 18.32 -8.52 22.55
N ALA A 359 17.41 -9.34 22.01
CA ALA A 359 16.02 -8.98 21.81
C ALA A 359 15.08 -10.00 22.47
N VAL A 360 13.99 -9.51 23.04
CA VAL A 360 12.92 -10.32 23.63
C VAL A 360 11.58 -9.84 23.12
N GLY A 361 10.74 -10.77 22.68
CA GLY A 361 9.38 -10.51 22.25
C GLY A 361 8.39 -11.05 23.27
N ASP A 362 7.25 -10.39 23.41
CA ASP A 362 6.20 -10.80 24.34
C ASP A 362 4.87 -11.17 23.65
N SER A 363 3.91 -11.65 24.45
CA SER A 363 2.57 -12.02 23.99
C SER A 363 1.68 -10.84 23.58
N GLU A 364 2.02 -9.62 24.00
CA GLU A 364 1.28 -8.39 23.69
C GLU A 364 1.82 -7.69 22.43
N GLY A 365 2.90 -8.19 21.84
CA GLY A 365 3.49 -7.66 20.62
C GLY A 365 4.60 -6.63 20.82
N HIS A 366 5.13 -6.49 22.04
CA HIS A 366 6.30 -5.67 22.32
C HIS A 366 7.60 -6.39 21.98
N VAL A 367 8.58 -5.59 21.57
CA VAL A 367 9.97 -6.02 21.41
C VAL A 367 10.85 -5.17 22.33
N HIS A 368 11.62 -5.84 23.16
CA HIS A 368 12.52 -5.28 24.15
C HIS A 368 13.97 -5.52 23.74
N LEU A 369 14.78 -4.46 23.68
CA LEU A 369 16.21 -4.54 23.33
C LEU A 369 17.11 -4.28 24.52
N TYR A 370 18.21 -5.02 24.58
CA TYR A 370 19.28 -4.85 25.54
C TYR A 370 20.61 -4.70 24.78
N GLU A 371 21.38 -3.66 25.08
CA GLU A 371 22.66 -3.35 24.41
C GLU A 371 23.80 -4.29 24.84
N SER A 372 23.54 -5.20 25.80
CA SER A 372 24.41 -6.33 26.09
C SER A 372 23.69 -7.42 26.88
N ALA A 373 24.23 -8.64 26.87
CA ALA A 373 23.77 -9.71 27.75
C ALA A 373 23.94 -9.38 29.26
N ALA A 374 24.88 -8.50 29.61
CA ALA A 374 25.10 -8.03 30.98
C ALA A 374 24.04 -7.00 31.41
N GLU A 375 23.62 -6.12 30.50
CA GLU A 375 22.51 -5.19 30.73
C GLU A 375 21.17 -5.93 30.84
N ALA A 376 20.96 -6.95 30.00
CA ALA A 376 19.84 -7.86 30.17
C ALA A 376 19.79 -8.43 31.61
N ALA A 377 20.96 -8.65 32.24
CA ALA A 377 21.06 -9.22 33.59
C ALA A 377 20.71 -8.25 34.71
N ALA A 378 20.66 -6.96 34.41
CA ALA A 378 20.20 -5.94 35.33
C ALA A 378 18.66 -5.85 35.42
N GLY A 379 17.92 -6.44 34.47
CA GLY A 379 16.46 -6.53 34.47
C GLY A 379 15.75 -5.65 33.42
N PRO A 380 14.41 -5.72 33.32
CA PRO A 380 13.63 -5.13 32.22
C PRO A 380 13.67 -3.59 32.16
N SER A 381 14.04 -2.91 33.25
CA SER A 381 14.15 -1.44 33.29
C SER A 381 15.28 -0.88 32.42
N ALA A 382 16.23 -1.72 32.02
CA ALA A 382 17.32 -1.33 31.13
C ALA A 382 16.95 -1.48 29.64
N ALA A 383 15.80 -2.10 29.33
CA ALA A 383 15.43 -2.39 27.95
C ALA A 383 14.81 -1.20 27.23
N VAL A 384 15.22 -0.96 25.98
CA VAL A 384 14.46 -0.10 25.07
C VAL A 384 13.30 -0.92 24.51
N SER A 385 12.07 -0.53 24.85
CA SER A 385 10.86 -1.30 24.52
C SER A 385 10.02 -0.57 23.48
N ARG A 386 9.53 -1.29 22.47
CA ARG A 386 8.63 -0.77 21.43
C ARG A 386 7.48 -1.73 21.18
N SER A 387 6.26 -1.20 21.06
CA SER A 387 5.11 -1.95 20.55
C SER A 387 5.23 -2.02 19.03
N LEU A 388 5.71 -3.16 18.51
CA LEU A 388 5.92 -3.35 17.07
C LEU A 388 4.80 -4.17 16.43
N HIS A 389 4.13 -5.00 17.23
CA HIS A 389 3.10 -5.94 16.81
C HIS A 389 1.84 -5.76 17.64
N ARG A 390 0.71 -6.26 17.12
CA ARG A 390 -0.57 -6.38 17.86
C ARG A 390 -0.94 -7.82 18.19
N ALA A 391 -0.07 -8.75 17.83
CA ALA A 391 -0.19 -10.16 18.10
C ALA A 391 1.10 -10.61 18.81
N PRO A 392 1.06 -11.78 19.48
CA PRO A 392 2.24 -12.36 20.09
C PRO A 392 3.41 -12.41 19.11
N VAL A 393 4.59 -11.95 19.56
CA VAL A 393 5.82 -12.06 18.78
C VAL A 393 6.23 -13.54 18.75
N THR A 394 6.25 -14.16 17.58
CA THR A 394 6.54 -15.60 17.44
C THR A 394 7.98 -15.89 17.05
N ALA A 395 8.66 -14.94 16.42
CA ALA A 395 10.05 -15.11 15.99
C ALA A 395 10.84 -13.79 16.05
N LEU A 396 12.14 -13.89 16.32
CA LEU A 396 13.06 -12.75 16.42
C LEU A 396 14.42 -13.10 15.84
N ALA A 397 15.09 -12.11 15.24
CA ALA A 397 16.48 -12.19 14.85
C ALA A 397 17.18 -10.84 15.08
N CYS A 398 18.43 -10.88 15.53
CA CYS A 398 19.29 -9.69 15.64
C CYS A 398 20.36 -9.77 14.55
N VAL A 399 20.68 -8.65 13.92
CA VAL A 399 21.67 -8.60 12.83
C VAL A 399 22.51 -7.34 12.90
N ARG A 400 23.82 -7.52 12.69
CA ARG A 400 24.76 -6.42 12.47
C ARG A 400 24.75 -6.07 10.98
N LEU A 401 24.42 -4.83 10.65
CA LEU A 401 24.35 -4.36 9.26
C LEU A 401 25.72 -3.89 8.76
N ASN A 402 26.48 -3.29 9.67
CA ASN A 402 27.87 -2.89 9.53
C ASN A 402 28.47 -2.64 10.93
N ASP A 403 29.69 -2.12 11.00
CA ASP A 403 30.40 -1.87 12.27
C ASP A 403 29.64 -0.95 13.24
N VAL A 404 28.75 -0.10 12.74
CA VAL A 404 28.02 0.91 13.51
C VAL A 404 26.56 0.52 13.74
N HIS A 405 25.88 0.03 12.71
CA HIS A 405 24.43 -0.14 12.71
C HIS A 405 24.03 -1.58 12.98
N ARG A 406 23.08 -1.73 13.90
CA ARG A 406 22.45 -3.00 14.28
C ARG A 406 20.94 -2.91 14.14
N ALA A 407 20.30 -4.02 13.81
CA ALA A 407 18.86 -4.11 13.66
C ALA A 407 18.31 -5.38 14.31
N VAL A 408 17.02 -5.31 14.63
CA VAL A 408 16.19 -6.44 15.02
C VAL A 408 15.09 -6.61 14.00
N VAL A 409 14.84 -7.86 13.65
CA VAL A 409 13.68 -8.24 12.86
C VAL A 409 12.80 -9.12 13.74
N SER A 410 11.50 -8.84 13.71
CA SER A 410 10.50 -9.51 14.53
C SER A 410 9.32 -9.95 13.68
N GLY A 411 8.79 -11.14 13.98
CA GLY A 411 7.63 -11.72 13.32
C GLY A 411 6.56 -12.08 14.35
N ASP A 412 5.29 -11.97 13.97
CA ASP A 412 4.16 -12.29 14.85
C ASP A 412 3.23 -13.41 14.35
N ALA A 413 2.30 -13.79 15.22
CA ALA A 413 1.28 -14.81 14.98
C ALA A 413 0.29 -14.46 13.85
N HIS A 414 0.27 -13.22 13.36
CA HIS A 414 -0.55 -12.79 12.23
C HIS A 414 0.25 -12.68 10.93
N GLY A 415 1.53 -13.04 10.95
CA GLY A 415 2.35 -13.10 9.74
C GLY A 415 3.07 -11.82 9.38
N VAL A 416 3.07 -10.82 10.27
CA VAL A 416 3.69 -9.51 10.02
C VAL A 416 5.16 -9.56 10.41
N LEU A 417 6.04 -9.15 9.51
CA LEU A 417 7.46 -8.89 9.79
C LEU A 417 7.71 -7.40 10.00
N ARG A 418 8.51 -7.09 11.00
CA ARG A 418 8.95 -5.75 11.36
C ARG A 418 10.46 -5.67 11.36
N TYR A 419 10.98 -4.53 10.92
CA TYR A 419 12.40 -4.24 10.90
C TYR A 419 12.65 -2.97 11.72
N TRP A 420 13.48 -3.08 12.74
CA TRP A 420 13.83 -1.98 13.63
C TRP A 420 15.34 -1.83 13.74
N ARG A 421 15.86 -0.72 13.21
CA ARG A 421 17.24 -0.30 13.48
C ARG A 421 17.34 0.33 14.85
N THR A 422 18.34 -0.09 15.61
CA THR A 422 18.56 0.34 16.99
C THR A 422 18.85 1.84 17.15
N ASP A 423 19.29 2.50 16.08
CA ASP A 423 19.68 3.92 16.07
C ASP A 423 18.59 4.87 15.54
N CYS A 424 17.42 4.36 15.15
CA CYS A 424 16.31 5.18 14.68
C CYS A 424 14.95 4.67 15.18
N ALA A 425 13.90 5.46 14.93
CA ALA A 425 12.54 4.99 15.15
C ALA A 425 12.25 3.75 14.27
N PRO A 426 11.43 2.79 14.77
CA PRO A 426 10.95 1.68 13.95
C PRO A 426 10.25 2.18 12.69
N ARG A 427 10.33 1.38 11.61
CA ARG A 427 9.63 1.74 10.37
C ARG A 427 8.10 1.66 10.57
N PRO A 428 7.35 2.62 10.01
CA PRO A 428 5.90 2.64 10.13
C PRO A 428 5.26 1.43 9.46
N LEU A 429 5.67 1.11 8.23
CA LEU A 429 5.15 -0.03 7.48
C LEU A 429 5.87 -1.34 7.84
N PRO A 430 5.18 -2.50 7.76
CA PRO A 430 5.79 -3.81 7.80
C PRO A 430 6.97 -3.93 6.84
N PHE A 431 7.98 -4.68 7.26
CA PHE A 431 9.04 -5.11 6.38
C PHE A 431 8.52 -6.10 5.33
N ASP A 432 7.67 -7.03 5.75
CA ASP A 432 6.94 -7.97 4.89
C ASP A 432 5.72 -8.52 5.64
N ARG A 433 4.81 -9.22 4.95
CA ARG A 433 3.65 -9.86 5.58
C ARG A 433 3.05 -10.99 4.75
N ARG A 434 2.45 -11.97 5.45
CA ARG A 434 1.56 -12.99 4.89
C ARG A 434 0.35 -13.19 5.80
N ARG A 435 -0.72 -13.82 5.31
CA ARG A 435 -1.96 -14.08 6.10
C ARG A 435 -1.87 -15.31 7.00
N THR A 436 -0.67 -15.62 7.48
CA THR A 436 -0.40 -16.82 8.27
C THR A 436 0.80 -16.55 9.16
N ALA A 437 0.90 -17.22 10.31
CA ALA A 437 1.90 -16.90 11.33
C ALA A 437 3.34 -16.97 10.79
N VAL A 438 4.21 -16.07 11.26
CA VAL A 438 5.66 -16.25 11.15
C VAL A 438 6.04 -17.37 12.12
N THR A 439 6.72 -18.41 11.64
CA THR A 439 7.10 -19.56 12.49
C THR A 439 8.56 -19.56 12.88
N ALA A 440 9.44 -18.98 12.06
CA ALA A 440 10.86 -18.95 12.32
C ALA A 440 11.55 -17.77 11.63
N LEU A 441 12.62 -17.26 12.23
CA LEU A 441 13.38 -16.12 11.73
C LEU A 441 14.85 -16.24 12.17
N THR A 442 15.78 -15.99 11.25
CA THR A 442 17.22 -16.00 11.52
C THR A 442 17.91 -14.92 10.68
N ALA A 443 18.99 -14.34 11.18
CA ALA A 443 19.80 -13.37 10.45
C ALA A 443 21.28 -13.54 10.77
N VAL A 444 22.14 -13.30 9.78
CA VAL A 444 23.57 -13.58 9.88
C VAL A 444 24.40 -12.75 8.88
N GLY A 445 25.70 -12.60 9.13
CA GLY A 445 26.64 -11.97 8.20
C GLY A 445 27.21 -12.96 7.17
N LEU A 446 26.65 -13.01 5.97
CA LEU A 446 27.25 -13.77 4.86
C LEU A 446 28.43 -13.01 4.24
N ALA A 447 29.21 -13.70 3.40
CA ALA A 447 30.25 -13.07 2.59
C ALA A 447 29.73 -11.92 1.69
N THR A 448 28.46 -11.98 1.28
CA THR A 448 27.78 -10.92 0.52
C THR A 448 27.29 -9.76 1.40
N GLY A 449 27.31 -9.92 2.73
CA GLY A 449 26.79 -8.96 3.70
C GLY A 449 25.67 -9.53 4.56
N PRO A 450 24.96 -8.67 5.31
CA PRO A 450 23.90 -9.11 6.21
C PRO A 450 22.74 -9.75 5.44
N ALA A 451 22.40 -10.97 5.82
CA ALA A 451 21.29 -11.73 5.26
C ALA A 451 20.31 -12.16 6.35
N MET A 452 19.09 -12.48 5.93
CA MET A 452 18.03 -12.92 6.81
C MET A 452 17.18 -13.98 6.12
N ALA A 453 16.66 -14.95 6.87
CA ALA A 453 15.68 -15.91 6.40
C ALA A 453 14.45 -15.92 7.34
N CYS A 454 13.26 -16.04 6.77
CA CYS A 454 11.99 -16.11 7.48
C CYS A 454 11.13 -17.23 6.91
N ALA A 455 10.49 -18.01 7.78
CA ALA A 455 9.47 -18.98 7.41
C ALA A 455 8.09 -18.53 7.90
N TRP A 456 7.09 -18.75 7.06
CA TRP A 456 5.68 -18.65 7.44
C TRP A 456 5.05 -20.04 7.53
N ALA A 457 3.93 -20.15 8.24
CA ALA A 457 3.28 -21.44 8.49
C ALA A 457 2.71 -22.12 7.22
N ASP A 458 2.60 -21.41 6.10
CA ASP A 458 2.28 -21.97 4.79
C ASP A 458 3.47 -22.64 4.08
N GLY A 459 4.65 -22.65 4.71
CA GLY A 459 5.84 -23.35 4.19
C GLY A 459 6.68 -22.53 3.21
N LEU A 460 6.29 -21.28 2.95
CA LEU A 460 7.14 -20.37 2.20
C LEU A 460 8.27 -19.86 3.09
N VAL A 461 9.50 -20.00 2.61
CA VAL A 461 10.68 -19.35 3.18
C VAL A 461 11.14 -18.24 2.25
N ARG A 462 11.40 -17.05 2.80
CA ARG A 462 12.06 -15.96 2.07
C ARG A 462 13.43 -15.70 2.66
N ILE A 463 14.40 -15.42 1.78
CA ILE A 463 15.76 -15.06 2.17
C ILE A 463 16.14 -13.72 1.54
N TRP A 464 16.53 -12.76 2.36
CA TRP A 464 16.89 -11.41 1.96
C TRP A 464 18.39 -11.17 2.08
N ASP A 465 18.97 -10.50 1.09
CA ASP A 465 20.22 -9.76 1.24
C ASP A 465 19.85 -8.34 1.70
N LEU A 466 20.06 -8.02 2.98
CA LEU A 466 19.59 -6.77 3.58
C LEU A 466 20.34 -5.54 3.04
N ARG A 467 21.51 -5.74 2.43
CA ARG A 467 22.31 -4.67 1.83
C ARG A 467 21.72 -4.19 0.51
N SER A 468 21.40 -5.10 -0.40
CA SER A 468 20.82 -4.81 -1.71
C SER A 468 19.30 -4.69 -1.66
N GLY A 469 18.64 -5.42 -0.75
CA GLY A 469 17.19 -5.59 -0.69
C GLY A 469 16.67 -6.71 -1.59
N ALA A 470 17.56 -7.48 -2.26
CA ALA A 470 17.17 -8.64 -3.05
C ALA A 470 16.54 -9.72 -2.15
N VAL A 471 15.54 -10.43 -2.67
CA VAL A 471 14.80 -11.48 -1.97
C VAL A 471 14.66 -12.70 -2.86
N ALA A 472 14.82 -13.88 -2.25
CA ALA A 472 14.57 -15.18 -2.87
C ALA A 472 13.39 -15.87 -2.18
N ARG A 473 12.48 -16.46 -2.94
CA ARG A 473 11.35 -17.27 -2.44
C ARG A 473 11.65 -18.76 -2.60
N LEU A 474 11.62 -19.49 -1.49
CA LEU A 474 11.85 -20.93 -1.42
C LEU A 474 10.59 -21.62 -0.85
N PRO A 475 9.76 -22.27 -1.70
CA PRO A 475 8.62 -23.06 -1.22
C PRO A 475 9.13 -24.40 -0.66
N LEU A 476 9.44 -24.43 0.64
CA LEU A 476 10.11 -25.57 1.27
C LEU A 476 9.16 -26.59 1.92
N GLY A 477 7.88 -26.24 2.06
CA GLY A 477 6.85 -27.11 2.63
C GLY A 477 6.44 -26.72 4.06
N THR A 478 5.25 -27.15 4.47
CA THR A 478 4.64 -26.73 5.74
C THR A 478 5.27 -27.43 6.96
N GLY A 479 5.03 -26.88 8.16
CA GLY A 479 5.51 -27.48 9.43
C GLY A 479 6.93 -27.09 9.84
N ILE A 480 7.51 -26.07 9.21
CA ILE A 480 8.79 -25.48 9.61
C ILE A 480 8.63 -24.78 10.98
N THR A 481 9.46 -25.19 11.93
CA THR A 481 9.44 -24.73 13.33
C THR A 481 10.63 -23.88 13.72
N ASP A 482 11.75 -24.00 12.99
CA ASP A 482 12.95 -23.21 13.25
C ASP A 482 13.82 -23.06 11.98
N LEU A 483 14.61 -21.99 11.93
CA LEU A 483 15.58 -21.72 10.87
C LEU A 483 16.90 -21.30 11.51
N THR A 484 18.03 -21.80 11.00
CA THR A 484 19.36 -21.29 11.38
C THR A 484 20.20 -21.11 10.14
N LEU A 485 20.63 -19.87 9.88
CA LEU A 485 21.49 -19.53 8.75
C LEU A 485 22.91 -19.29 9.24
N GLU A 486 23.86 -20.05 8.71
CA GLU A 486 25.28 -19.93 9.05
C GLU A 486 26.05 -19.02 8.08
N ASN A 487 27.17 -18.47 8.54
CA ASN A 487 28.01 -17.53 7.77
C ASN A 487 28.60 -18.12 6.49
N ASP A 488 28.68 -19.44 6.42
CA ASP A 488 29.17 -20.15 5.25
C ASP A 488 28.10 -20.29 4.14
N GLY A 489 26.85 -19.90 4.42
CA GLY A 489 25.71 -20.02 3.49
C GLY A 489 24.88 -21.29 3.69
N THR A 490 25.07 -22.06 4.76
CA THR A 490 24.23 -23.23 5.07
C THR A 490 22.99 -22.80 5.85
N LEU A 491 21.80 -23.12 5.33
CA LEU A 491 20.52 -22.90 6.00
C LEU A 491 19.99 -24.21 6.56
N HIS A 492 19.92 -24.33 7.88
CA HIS A 492 19.24 -25.43 8.56
C HIS A 492 17.75 -25.12 8.67
N VAL A 493 16.92 -25.98 8.10
CA VAL A 493 15.45 -25.89 8.17
C VAL A 493 14.94 -27.01 9.06
N THR A 494 14.31 -26.65 10.19
CA THR A 494 13.81 -27.63 11.16
C THR A 494 12.32 -27.86 10.96
N GLY A 495 11.98 -29.04 10.43
CA GLY A 495 10.61 -29.51 10.30
C GLY A 495 10.26 -30.62 11.32
N PRO A 496 9.11 -31.30 11.15
CA PRO A 496 8.66 -32.36 12.05
C PRO A 496 9.62 -33.56 12.15
N SER A 497 10.37 -33.82 11.07
CA SER A 497 11.36 -34.91 10.98
C SER A 497 12.74 -34.53 11.52
N GLY A 498 12.93 -33.28 11.96
CA GLY A 498 14.21 -32.74 12.42
C GLY A 498 14.83 -31.73 11.44
N PRO A 499 16.05 -31.26 11.75
CA PRO A 499 16.76 -30.27 10.95
C PRO A 499 17.37 -30.88 9.68
N VAL A 500 17.21 -30.19 8.56
CA VAL A 500 17.84 -30.52 7.27
C VAL A 500 18.73 -29.36 6.82
N PRO A 501 20.02 -29.59 6.52
CA PRO A 501 20.93 -28.57 6.01
C PRO A 501 20.73 -28.35 4.50
N LEU A 502 20.52 -27.09 4.11
CA LEU A 502 20.45 -26.64 2.73
C LEU A 502 21.66 -25.77 2.42
N ARG A 503 22.53 -26.21 1.52
CA ARG A 503 23.63 -25.38 1.03
C ARG A 503 23.09 -24.35 0.05
N LEU A 504 23.17 -23.07 0.39
CA LEU A 504 22.73 -22.00 -0.49
C LEU A 504 23.83 -21.59 -1.48
N ASP A 505 23.46 -21.38 -2.74
CA ASP A 505 24.28 -20.67 -3.71
C ASP A 505 23.86 -19.19 -3.71
N THR A 506 24.58 -18.36 -2.97
CA THR A 506 24.25 -16.92 -2.82
C THR A 506 24.22 -16.13 -4.13
N GLN A 507 24.93 -16.57 -5.18
CA GLN A 507 24.90 -15.91 -6.48
C GLN A 507 23.60 -16.25 -7.23
N ARG A 508 23.18 -17.51 -7.20
CA ARG A 508 21.92 -17.96 -7.81
C ARG A 508 20.70 -17.57 -6.98
N LEU A 509 20.87 -17.42 -5.68
CA LEU A 509 19.81 -16.98 -4.77
C LEU A 509 19.37 -15.55 -5.09
N TRP A 510 20.33 -14.67 -5.38
CA TRP A 510 20.08 -13.26 -5.70
C TRP A 510 20.76 -12.85 -7.02
N PRO A 511 20.27 -13.33 -8.17
CA PRO A 511 20.91 -13.07 -9.48
C PRO A 511 21.02 -11.58 -9.79
N HIS A 512 20.09 -10.77 -9.28
CA HIS A 512 20.04 -9.33 -9.49
C HIS A 512 20.67 -8.49 -8.36
N ARG A 513 21.46 -9.09 -7.47
CA ARG A 513 22.06 -8.37 -6.33
C ARG A 513 22.89 -7.16 -6.77
N GLU A 514 23.77 -7.33 -7.76
CA GLU A 514 24.62 -6.23 -8.25
C GLU A 514 23.82 -5.15 -8.98
N LEU A 515 22.73 -5.52 -9.64
CA LEU A 515 21.76 -4.57 -10.20
C LEU A 515 21.13 -3.73 -9.08
N MET A 516 20.69 -4.36 -8.00
CA MET A 516 20.07 -3.68 -6.86
C MET A 516 21.03 -2.74 -6.12
N LEU A 517 22.33 -3.05 -6.08
CA LEU A 517 23.33 -2.15 -5.50
C LEU A 517 23.54 -0.90 -6.37
N ARG A 518 23.72 -1.08 -7.69
CA ARG A 518 23.84 0.05 -8.64
C ARG A 518 22.60 0.93 -8.67
N LEU A 519 21.39 0.36 -8.49
CA LEU A 519 20.16 1.14 -8.39
C LEU A 519 20.18 2.15 -7.23
N LYS A 520 20.88 1.83 -6.12
CA LYS A 520 20.98 2.71 -4.95
C LYS A 520 22.00 3.83 -5.12
N GLU A 521 22.89 3.73 -6.11
CA GLU A 521 23.90 4.75 -6.40
C GLU A 521 23.32 5.94 -7.20
N VAL A 522 22.17 5.73 -7.86
CA VAL A 522 21.46 6.78 -8.60
C VAL A 522 20.64 7.62 -7.63
N ASP A 523 20.78 8.94 -7.71
CA ASP A 523 19.95 9.89 -6.96
C ASP A 523 18.57 10.05 -7.61
N TRP A 524 17.69 9.07 -7.38
CA TRP A 524 16.32 9.08 -7.88
C TRP A 524 15.46 10.23 -7.34
N GLY A 525 15.86 10.87 -6.24
CA GLY A 525 15.16 12.04 -5.70
C GLY A 525 15.36 13.29 -6.54
N ALA A 526 16.47 13.38 -7.26
CA ALA A 526 16.76 14.47 -8.19
C ALA A 526 16.11 14.29 -9.58
N LEU A 527 15.39 13.18 -9.79
CA LEU A 527 14.82 12.80 -11.08
C LEU A 527 13.29 12.87 -11.06
N TRP A 528 12.69 13.13 -12.22
CA TRP A 528 11.24 13.29 -12.38
C TRP A 528 10.61 12.18 -13.22
N CYS A 529 9.43 11.74 -12.80
CA CYS A 529 8.54 10.82 -13.51
C CYS A 529 7.15 11.45 -13.66
N ALA A 530 6.23 10.79 -14.38
CA ALA A 530 4.91 11.36 -14.70
C ALA A 530 4.05 11.72 -13.48
N ARG A 531 4.43 11.26 -12.28
CA ARG A 531 3.71 11.48 -11.01
C ARG A 531 4.58 12.21 -9.96
N GLY A 532 5.62 12.92 -10.39
CA GLY A 532 6.51 13.68 -9.51
C GLY A 532 7.90 13.04 -9.34
N PRO A 533 8.58 13.25 -8.20
CA PRO A 533 9.91 12.71 -7.95
C PRO A 533 9.99 11.19 -8.10
N ALA A 534 11.09 10.68 -8.63
CA ALA A 534 11.24 9.27 -9.04
C ALA A 534 11.56 8.29 -7.89
N HIS A 535 11.25 8.62 -6.64
CA HIS A 535 11.53 7.79 -5.46
C HIS A 535 10.98 6.35 -5.55
N ALA A 536 9.88 6.15 -6.28
CA ALA A 536 9.26 4.84 -6.44
C ALA A 536 9.94 3.95 -7.49
N VAL A 537 10.66 4.54 -8.46
CA VAL A 537 11.26 3.83 -9.60
C VAL A 537 12.23 2.72 -9.17
N PRO A 538 13.23 2.94 -8.29
CA PRO A 538 14.16 1.86 -7.92
C PRO A 538 13.45 0.71 -7.21
N GLY A 539 12.42 1.00 -6.42
CA GLY A 539 11.61 -0.02 -5.75
C GLY A 539 10.80 -0.87 -6.75
N LEU A 540 10.28 -0.25 -7.81
CA LEU A 540 9.57 -0.96 -8.86
C LEU A 540 10.53 -1.78 -9.74
N ILE A 541 11.69 -1.23 -10.13
CA ILE A 541 12.72 -2.01 -10.87
C ILE A 541 13.15 -3.23 -10.05
N GLY A 542 13.34 -3.07 -8.74
CA GLY A 542 13.61 -4.20 -7.85
C GLY A 542 12.48 -5.25 -7.78
N LYS A 543 11.22 -4.85 -7.97
CA LYS A 543 10.09 -5.79 -8.08
C LYS A 543 10.04 -6.49 -9.44
N VAL A 544 10.49 -5.85 -10.53
CA VAL A 544 10.64 -6.49 -11.85
C VAL A 544 11.64 -7.65 -11.79
N ALA A 545 12.64 -7.56 -10.91
CA ALA A 545 13.60 -8.62 -10.63
C ALA A 545 13.02 -9.80 -9.80
N SER A 546 11.72 -9.77 -9.43
CA SER A 546 11.09 -10.83 -8.63
C SER A 546 10.93 -12.13 -9.41
N ASP A 547 11.11 -13.25 -8.70
CA ASP A 547 10.78 -14.60 -9.20
C ASP A 547 9.26 -14.86 -9.27
N HIS A 548 8.43 -14.00 -8.67
CA HIS A 548 6.98 -14.10 -8.74
C HIS A 548 6.42 -13.31 -9.94
N GLN A 549 5.91 -14.03 -10.93
CA GLN A 549 5.48 -13.47 -12.22
C GLN A 549 4.54 -12.28 -12.09
N LYS A 550 3.51 -12.38 -11.24
CA LYS A 550 2.54 -11.29 -11.07
C LYS A 550 3.20 -10.04 -10.47
N THR A 551 4.06 -10.20 -9.46
CA THR A 551 4.79 -9.06 -8.87
C THR A 551 5.68 -8.37 -9.89
N ALA A 552 6.39 -9.15 -10.71
CA ALA A 552 7.24 -8.61 -11.76
C ALA A 552 6.41 -7.86 -12.82
N MET A 553 5.31 -8.44 -13.30
CA MET A 553 4.43 -7.82 -14.30
C MET A 553 3.73 -6.56 -13.78
N ASP A 554 3.19 -6.58 -12.57
CA ASP A 554 2.54 -5.41 -11.95
C ASP A 554 3.54 -4.26 -11.80
N ALA A 555 4.78 -4.56 -11.43
CA ALA A 555 5.85 -3.57 -11.35
C ALA A 555 6.22 -2.97 -12.72
N VAL A 556 6.24 -3.78 -13.79
CA VAL A 556 6.42 -3.25 -15.15
C VAL A 556 5.27 -2.32 -15.54
N HIS A 557 4.01 -2.68 -15.23
CA HIS A 557 2.86 -1.82 -15.52
C HIS A 557 2.92 -0.49 -14.75
N ASP A 558 3.35 -0.50 -13.50
CA ASP A 558 3.52 0.72 -12.72
C ASP A 558 4.68 1.56 -13.24
N LEU A 559 5.81 0.94 -13.64
CA LEU A 559 6.90 1.64 -14.31
C LEU A 559 6.45 2.28 -15.61
N TYR A 560 5.61 1.59 -16.38
CA TYR A 560 5.02 2.13 -17.61
C TYR A 560 4.28 3.44 -17.34
N ARG A 561 3.43 3.47 -16.31
CA ARG A 561 2.68 4.67 -15.92
C ARG A 561 3.57 5.82 -15.42
N LEU A 562 4.79 5.54 -14.97
CA LEU A 562 5.72 6.55 -14.45
C LEU A 562 6.71 7.04 -15.51
N LEU A 563 7.22 6.15 -16.35
CA LEU A 563 8.33 6.40 -17.27
C LEU A 563 7.88 6.70 -18.71
N VAL A 564 6.67 6.26 -19.10
CA VAL A 564 6.12 6.49 -20.43
C VAL A 564 5.04 7.58 -20.34
N SER A 565 5.39 8.79 -20.75
CA SER A 565 4.44 9.90 -20.89
C SER A 565 4.91 10.87 -21.98
N LYS A 566 3.94 11.59 -22.57
CA LYS A 566 4.20 12.69 -23.52
C LYS A 566 4.48 14.02 -22.82
N SER A 567 4.45 14.06 -21.49
CA SER A 567 4.78 15.25 -20.72
C SER A 567 6.27 15.59 -20.87
N PRO A 568 6.64 16.86 -21.13
CA PRO A 568 8.04 17.27 -21.15
C PRO A 568 8.65 17.21 -19.73
N GLY A 569 9.98 17.04 -19.63
CA GLY A 569 10.71 17.14 -18.37
C GLY A 569 10.85 15.84 -17.55
N LEU A 570 10.52 14.68 -18.11
CA LEU A 570 10.75 13.39 -17.46
C LEU A 570 12.22 12.95 -17.57
N THR A 571 12.94 12.93 -16.45
CA THR A 571 14.38 12.62 -16.42
C THR A 571 14.69 11.23 -15.89
N ALA A 572 13.71 10.52 -15.31
CA ALA A 572 13.92 9.21 -14.69
C ALA A 572 14.04 8.04 -15.68
N ALA A 573 13.55 8.17 -16.91
CA ALA A 573 13.57 7.09 -17.89
C ALA A 573 15.00 6.75 -18.36
N VAL A 574 15.81 7.76 -18.66
CA VAL A 574 17.21 7.60 -19.10
C VAL A 574 18.03 6.72 -18.16
N PRO A 575 18.14 6.99 -16.84
CA PRO A 575 18.89 6.14 -15.92
C PRO A 575 18.21 4.80 -15.64
N ALA A 576 16.90 4.64 -15.91
CA ALA A 576 16.21 3.36 -15.76
C ALA A 576 16.54 2.37 -16.90
N VAL A 577 16.70 2.85 -18.14
CA VAL A 577 16.86 2.01 -19.35
C VAL A 577 17.96 0.93 -19.21
N PRO A 578 19.18 1.21 -18.70
CA PRO A 578 20.20 0.18 -18.54
C PRO A 578 19.76 -0.96 -17.61
N PHE A 579 19.07 -0.65 -16.52
CA PHE A 579 18.58 -1.65 -15.56
C PHE A 579 17.45 -2.49 -16.15
N LEU A 580 16.50 -1.85 -16.84
CA LEU A 580 15.42 -2.55 -17.54
C LEU A 580 15.96 -3.47 -18.64
N THR A 581 17.00 -3.04 -19.35
CA THR A 581 17.68 -3.84 -20.37
C THR A 581 18.34 -5.07 -19.77
N GLU A 582 19.07 -4.91 -18.66
CA GLU A 582 19.73 -6.03 -17.99
C GLU A 582 18.71 -7.08 -17.52
N LEU A 583 17.59 -6.65 -16.91
CA LEU A 583 16.49 -7.54 -16.55
C LEU A 583 15.83 -8.20 -17.77
N MET A 584 15.76 -7.51 -18.90
CA MET A 584 15.23 -8.04 -20.15
C MET A 584 16.10 -9.16 -20.75
N THR A 585 17.41 -9.05 -20.57
CA THR A 585 18.39 -10.04 -21.04
C THR A 585 18.50 -11.27 -20.16
N ASP A 586 17.97 -11.22 -18.93
CA ASP A 586 17.89 -12.39 -18.07
C ASP A 586 16.78 -13.34 -18.59
N PRO A 587 17.11 -14.56 -19.04
CA PRO A 587 16.13 -15.52 -19.52
C PRO A 587 15.11 -15.96 -18.46
N ASP A 588 15.46 -15.89 -17.17
CA ASP A 588 14.63 -16.32 -16.05
C ASP A 588 13.68 -15.22 -15.55
N ASN A 589 13.82 -13.99 -16.07
CA ASN A 589 12.95 -12.88 -15.71
C ASN A 589 11.51 -13.14 -16.18
N GLN A 590 10.56 -13.02 -15.25
CA GLN A 590 9.17 -13.40 -15.48
C GLN A 590 8.37 -12.37 -16.30
N ALA A 591 8.92 -11.17 -16.54
CA ALA A 591 8.23 -10.05 -17.18
C ALA A 591 8.81 -9.65 -18.55
N ARG A 592 9.71 -10.46 -19.14
CA ARG A 592 10.43 -10.16 -20.40
C ARG A 592 9.55 -9.56 -21.51
N PRO A 593 8.41 -10.15 -21.92
CA PRO A 593 7.61 -9.58 -23.02
C PRO A 593 7.13 -8.15 -22.74
N THR A 594 6.63 -7.90 -21.53
CA THR A 594 6.11 -6.58 -21.12
C THR A 594 7.23 -5.58 -20.89
N LEU A 595 8.39 -6.05 -20.43
CA LEU A 595 9.57 -5.22 -20.18
C LEU A 595 10.16 -4.67 -21.48
N LEU A 596 10.20 -5.47 -22.55
CA LEU A 596 10.65 -5.00 -23.86
C LEU A 596 9.70 -3.95 -24.46
N LEU A 597 8.39 -4.11 -24.25
CA LEU A 597 7.40 -3.11 -24.66
C LEU A 597 7.60 -1.79 -23.92
N LEU A 598 7.84 -1.84 -22.60
CA LEU A 598 8.18 -0.65 -21.83
C LEU A 598 9.41 0.07 -22.41
N ILE A 599 10.48 -0.67 -22.72
CA ILE A 599 11.70 -0.09 -23.31
C ILE A 599 11.41 0.51 -24.70
N ALA A 600 10.62 -0.17 -25.52
CA ALA A 600 10.22 0.32 -26.85
C ALA A 600 9.41 1.63 -26.76
N ASP A 601 8.49 1.73 -25.81
CA ASP A 601 7.61 2.90 -25.65
C ASP A 601 8.33 4.08 -24.98
N ILE A 602 9.36 3.83 -24.16
CA ILE A 602 10.29 4.88 -23.70
C ILE A 602 10.96 5.55 -24.91
N ALA A 603 11.33 4.79 -25.95
CA ALA A 603 11.91 5.35 -27.17
C ALA A 603 10.89 6.09 -28.05
N ASP A 604 9.59 5.80 -27.96
CA ASP A 604 8.57 6.52 -28.72
C ASP A 604 8.21 7.88 -28.11
N CYS A 605 8.50 8.07 -26.82
CA CYS A 605 8.30 9.36 -26.14
C CYS A 605 9.01 10.47 -26.91
N ASP A 606 8.42 11.68 -26.93
CA ASP A 606 8.95 12.82 -27.66
C ASP A 606 10.12 13.50 -26.92
N CYS A 607 11.17 12.72 -26.65
CA CYS A 607 12.37 13.09 -25.91
C CYS A 607 13.60 12.41 -26.53
N GLU A 608 14.56 13.21 -26.97
CA GLU A 608 15.75 12.73 -27.66
C GLU A 608 16.70 11.99 -26.71
N GLU A 609 16.79 12.41 -25.45
CA GLU A 609 17.60 11.76 -24.42
C GLU A 609 17.11 10.32 -24.15
N ASN A 610 15.78 10.12 -24.10
CA ASN A 610 15.19 8.78 -23.95
C ASN A 610 15.54 7.89 -25.15
N ARG A 611 15.37 8.41 -26.38
CA ARG A 611 15.77 7.68 -27.59
C ARG A 611 17.26 7.37 -27.61
N ALA A 612 18.12 8.32 -27.24
CA ALA A 612 19.56 8.12 -27.18
C ALA A 612 19.94 7.03 -26.15
N ALA A 613 19.28 7.01 -24.99
CA ALA A 613 19.48 5.97 -23.97
C ALA A 613 19.08 4.58 -24.49
N VAL A 614 17.93 4.45 -25.16
CA VAL A 614 17.49 3.18 -25.76
C VAL A 614 18.41 2.77 -26.93
N ARG A 615 18.83 3.72 -27.77
CA ARG A 615 19.82 3.48 -28.84
C ARG A 615 21.13 2.92 -28.31
N ALA A 616 21.58 3.38 -27.14
CA ALA A 616 22.82 2.91 -26.52
C ALA A 616 22.75 1.42 -26.10
N VAL A 617 21.56 0.92 -25.75
CA VAL A 617 21.36 -0.48 -25.32
C VAL A 617 20.89 -1.42 -26.43
N LEU A 618 20.45 -0.90 -27.58
CA LEU A 618 20.03 -1.70 -28.75
C LEU A 618 21.00 -2.85 -29.10
N PRO A 619 22.34 -2.67 -29.12
CA PRO A 619 23.25 -3.76 -29.45
C PRO A 619 23.11 -4.99 -28.55
N ALA A 620 22.79 -4.80 -27.27
CA ALA A 620 22.57 -5.89 -26.32
C ALA A 620 21.27 -6.66 -26.61
N LEU A 621 20.28 -6.00 -27.20
CA LEU A 621 18.93 -6.53 -27.45
C LEU A 621 18.75 -7.11 -28.85
N ARG A 622 19.72 -6.96 -29.77
CA ARG A 622 19.60 -7.42 -31.17
C ARG A 622 19.24 -8.91 -31.33
N HIS A 623 19.77 -9.76 -30.44
CA HIS A 623 19.50 -11.20 -30.46
C HIS A 623 18.03 -11.55 -30.26
N LEU A 624 17.21 -10.62 -29.74
CA LEU A 624 15.79 -10.82 -29.49
C LEU A 624 14.94 -10.91 -30.78
N HIS A 625 15.49 -10.55 -31.95
CA HIS A 625 14.86 -10.80 -33.25
C HIS A 625 14.70 -12.30 -33.54
N ASP A 626 15.54 -13.13 -32.93
CA ASP A 626 15.52 -14.58 -33.06
C ASP A 626 14.90 -15.26 -31.83
N ASP A 627 14.31 -14.49 -30.89
CA ASP A 627 13.72 -15.04 -29.67
C ASP A 627 12.54 -15.98 -30.00
N PRO A 628 12.38 -17.12 -29.32
CA PRO A 628 11.27 -18.05 -29.57
C PRO A 628 9.88 -17.39 -29.43
N LEU A 629 9.72 -16.37 -28.59
CA LEU A 629 8.45 -15.72 -28.34
C LEU A 629 8.10 -14.68 -29.43
N PRO A 630 6.97 -14.82 -30.16
CA PRO A 630 6.58 -13.87 -31.20
C PRO A 630 6.37 -12.43 -30.70
N SER A 631 5.89 -12.26 -29.47
CA SER A 631 5.68 -10.95 -28.85
C SER A 631 6.99 -10.19 -28.63
N ILE A 632 8.05 -10.91 -28.24
CA ILE A 632 9.40 -10.33 -28.06
C ILE A 632 9.97 -9.90 -29.41
N ARG A 633 9.86 -10.74 -30.44
CA ARG A 633 10.31 -10.38 -31.80
C ARG A 633 9.60 -9.14 -32.34
N TRP A 634 8.28 -9.05 -32.12
CA TRP A 634 7.50 -7.87 -32.53
C TRP A 634 7.93 -6.61 -31.80
N ALA A 635 8.06 -6.66 -30.47
CA ALA A 635 8.48 -5.51 -29.67
C ALA A 635 9.93 -5.06 -29.98
N ALA A 636 10.83 -5.99 -30.30
CA ALA A 636 12.19 -5.68 -30.75
C ALA A 636 12.18 -4.87 -32.05
N ALA A 637 11.34 -5.26 -33.03
CA ALA A 637 11.20 -4.54 -34.29
C ALA A 637 10.59 -3.14 -34.10
N GLU A 638 9.60 -3.00 -33.21
CA GLU A 638 8.98 -1.70 -32.92
C GLU A 638 9.98 -0.75 -32.22
N MET A 639 10.77 -1.26 -31.28
CA MET A 639 11.85 -0.51 -30.63
C MET A 639 12.89 0.01 -31.64
N GLU A 640 13.32 -0.82 -32.60
CA GLU A 640 14.26 -0.36 -33.65
C GLU A 640 13.66 0.74 -34.52
N LYS A 641 12.36 0.63 -34.84
CA LYS A 641 11.63 1.66 -35.58
C LYS A 641 11.55 2.97 -34.81
N HIS A 642 11.28 2.94 -33.50
CA HIS A 642 11.26 4.14 -32.65
C HIS A 642 12.64 4.79 -32.50
N CYS A 643 13.71 3.98 -32.53
CA CYS A 643 15.08 4.45 -32.47
C CYS A 643 15.63 4.96 -33.82
N ALA A 644 14.93 4.73 -34.93
CA ALA A 644 15.34 5.21 -36.24
C ALA A 644 15.33 6.76 -36.28
N PRO A 645 16.30 7.39 -36.94
CA PRO A 645 16.35 8.85 -37.05
C PRO A 645 15.06 9.38 -37.71
N ARG A 646 14.39 10.34 -37.07
CA ARG A 646 13.20 10.98 -37.64
C ARG A 646 13.62 11.95 -38.76
N PRO A 647 12.78 12.16 -39.79
CA PRO A 647 13.12 13.07 -40.88
C PRO A 647 13.31 14.50 -40.35
N GLY A 648 14.57 14.97 -40.32
CA GLY A 648 14.96 16.31 -39.84
C GLY A 648 16.00 16.31 -38.71
N GLU A 649 16.25 15.17 -38.07
CA GLU A 649 17.30 15.00 -37.06
C GLU A 649 18.60 14.54 -37.76
N GLN A 650 19.69 15.31 -37.61
CA GLN A 650 21.04 14.98 -38.14
C GLN A 650 21.94 14.41 -37.05
#